data_AF-A0A6J2YNB9-F1
#
_entry.id   AF-A0A6J2YNB9-F1
#
_cell.length_a   1.000
_cell.length_b   1.000
_cell.length_c   1.000
_cell.angle_alpha   90.00
_cell.angle_beta   90.00
_cell.angle_gamma   90.00
#
_symmetry.space_group_name_H-M   'P 1'
#
loop_
_entity.id
_entity.type
_entity.pdbx_description
1 polymer ?
#
loop_
_entity_poly.entity_id
_entity_poly.type
_entity_poly.pdbx_seq_one_letter_code
_entity_poly.pdbx_strand_id
1 'polypeptide(L)'
;MYLEINVNKFNPIGGSSFVELPTPIRRKEAVVNVRNMDQYCFAWAITSALCPAKSKIAELSSYPHFATLLNIAGLDFPMNLRDIKTFEQLNNISVNVYGLESKIENNKIVWEVVGPLRYTERKLVVHVNLLLLIEDCKVNSDGHICNINCVKTHYCWIKNLSRLVSSQINSHQHKLYFCDGCLLHFSSAHALVLHQNHDCNHVYTSIPSVTHKLDKYGKCVPENILKFENIEKQLRVPFVVYADFESILKPIATVAPSSTKSYTLKSVKHEPYSFAYLIKCSFDDSFSKFETYRGKDAAKEFVSHIENDLRSIYNIYLKDFKKMIPLSNKEKLEFINAKTCFICERLFDIQEQKVRDHCHLTGKYRGAAHGTCNINFKLPNFVPIVFHNLSGYDSHMFIKELCRHGDKIDIIAQSKEKYVSFTKSIYVDDYVGSKGEVKKKYLKLRFIDSFKFLSTSLSNLGNGLSIENFKETKKHFPEKEKFDLMRQKGVFPYTFMDSLKKMNNRSLPTKHEFYDDLNNEHISDVDYQRAKDVWRLFNCKTLGDYSDLYLKSDTLLLCDVFENFRDTSLKIHKLDPLQYYSLPSLSFDSMLRMTKVELELLTDIDMIHFFKNGIRGGVSQCSERKHIANNKFLPNYNPSEPSSFIMYLDATNLYGYSMSQPLPLRDFRWLTEREIIDLDIMNVEDDSKYGYVLEVDIHYPKHLHDKHSDLPFLVENIVPPTETSKLTKLIPNLNDKRKYIVHYQTLKQAIKNDLIVTEIHRVLKFQQSRWLKKYIDFNTELRNKSKTKFKKDLFKLYNNAVFGKTMENVENRKDIKLVTHWENKGKRLGAQALIARPNFKTSSIFTEDLVAIHMGRLKILYDKPIYTGFSILDMSKVVIYDFFYNFIKKKFGADASLLYTDTDSLILKIYTENFYQIMVENPTKFDTSNYAFNNNYNIKKSESILGRMKDEFPSDPIKCFYGTGAKAYYVASVNTEIKKAKGVKKPIIAKDLTVDDYKKVVERGGLIFRKMKSFKSDLHDVYTMITNRVALNSRDDKRYLIPTTTKTLPWGHTDIEFYKTDPDTNLNIFLYIAEQMLRDEIDESV
;
A
#
# COMPACT_ATOMS: atom_id res chain seq x y z
N MET A 1 1.81 -15.37 25.27
CA MET A 1 2.86 -14.38 24.95
C MET A 1 3.91 -15.12 24.14
N TYR A 2 4.27 -14.67 22.93
CA TYR A 2 5.34 -15.28 22.12
C TYR A 2 6.58 -14.39 22.28
N LEU A 3 7.68 -14.96 22.76
CA LEU A 3 8.95 -14.28 22.93
C LEU A 3 9.97 -14.95 22.01
N GLU A 4 10.46 -14.22 21.02
CA GLU A 4 11.52 -14.67 20.12
C GLU A 4 12.84 -14.02 20.56
N ILE A 5 13.84 -14.83 20.89
CA ILE A 5 15.18 -14.37 21.27
C ILE A 5 16.13 -14.71 20.12
N ASN A 6 16.65 -13.69 19.46
CA ASN A 6 17.60 -13.83 18.34
C ASN A 6 19.02 -13.56 18.81
N VAL A 7 19.82 -14.61 19.03
CA VAL A 7 21.24 -14.50 19.34
C VAL A 7 22.04 -14.55 18.03
N ASN A 8 22.72 -13.46 17.69
CA ASN A 8 23.52 -13.37 16.46
C ASN A 8 24.99 -13.17 16.83
N LYS A 9 25.90 -13.85 16.12
CA LYS A 9 27.33 -13.52 16.18
C LYS A 9 27.53 -12.12 15.61
N PHE A 10 27.72 -11.16 16.50
CA PHE A 10 27.98 -9.78 16.14
C PHE A 10 29.48 -9.56 16.19
N ASN A 11 30.09 -9.37 15.02
CA ASN A 11 31.47 -8.92 14.91
C ASN A 11 31.40 -7.41 14.69
N PRO A 12 31.63 -6.59 15.74
CA PRO A 12 31.38 -5.17 15.66
C PRO A 12 32.28 -4.52 14.63
N ILE A 13 31.72 -3.52 13.95
CA ILE A 13 32.48 -2.58 13.15
C ILE A 13 33.11 -1.59 14.14
N GLY A 14 34.26 -1.98 14.69
CA GLY A 14 35.02 -1.18 15.66
C GLY A 14 36.05 -0.29 14.97
N GLY A 15 36.06 1.00 15.33
CA GLY A 15 37.02 1.95 14.80
C GLY A 15 38.43 1.74 15.37
N SER A 16 39.33 1.10 14.62
CA SER A 16 40.58 0.55 15.18
C SER A 16 41.86 1.28 14.81
N SER A 17 41.92 1.95 13.66
CA SER A 17 43.12 2.65 13.19
C SER A 17 42.77 3.60 12.06
N PHE A 18 43.63 4.59 11.81
CA PHE A 18 43.39 5.65 10.81
C PHE A 18 42.95 5.14 9.43
N VAL A 19 41.82 5.66 8.93
CA VAL A 19 41.34 5.49 7.55
C VAL A 19 41.39 6.86 6.86
N GLU A 20 41.96 6.94 5.66
CA GLU A 20 42.06 8.21 4.95
C GLU A 20 40.70 8.68 4.42
N LEU A 21 40.41 9.98 4.57
CA LEU A 21 39.21 10.59 3.99
C LEU A 21 39.30 10.57 2.45
N PRO A 22 38.22 10.19 1.74
CA PRO A 22 38.17 10.36 0.30
C PRO A 22 38.43 11.81 -0.11
N THR A 23 39.22 12.02 -1.16
CA THR A 23 39.65 13.35 -1.63
C THR A 23 38.50 14.37 -1.74
N PRO A 24 37.31 14.04 -2.27
CA PRO A 24 36.18 14.98 -2.31
C PRO A 24 35.69 15.44 -0.94
N ILE A 25 35.76 14.59 0.09
CA ILE A 25 35.34 14.93 1.46
C ILE A 25 36.44 15.73 2.16
N ARG A 26 37.70 15.33 2.01
CA ARG A 26 38.85 16.05 2.55
C ARG A 26 38.89 17.52 2.08
N ARG A 27 38.63 17.76 0.79
CA ARG A 27 38.58 19.11 0.19
C ARG A 27 37.49 20.01 0.77
N LYS A 28 36.46 19.45 1.41
CA LYS A 28 35.43 20.24 2.07
C LYS A 28 35.92 20.84 3.39
N GLU A 29 37.02 20.34 3.95
CA GLU A 29 37.57 20.76 5.25
C GLU A 29 36.51 20.83 6.36
N ALA A 30 35.49 19.98 6.27
CA ALA A 30 34.34 19.94 7.17
C ALA A 30 34.49 18.89 8.27
N VAL A 31 35.50 18.03 8.13
CA VAL A 31 35.77 16.86 8.96
C VAL A 31 37.21 16.94 9.45
N VAL A 32 37.40 16.71 10.75
CA VAL A 32 38.70 16.53 11.39
C VAL A 32 38.94 15.02 11.53
N ASN A 33 39.98 14.54 10.85
CA ASN A 33 40.39 13.14 10.85
C ASN A 33 41.74 13.04 11.57
N VAL A 34 41.71 12.63 12.84
CA VAL A 34 42.89 12.52 13.70
C VAL A 34 43.62 11.21 13.39
N ARG A 35 44.90 11.29 13.05
CA ARG A 35 45.74 10.12 12.73
C ARG A 35 46.12 9.38 14.00
N ASN A 36 45.37 8.33 14.32
CA ASN A 36 45.68 7.44 15.44
C ASN A 36 46.11 6.04 14.96
N MET A 37 47.02 5.42 15.73
CA MET A 37 47.49 4.05 15.53
C MET A 37 46.92 3.07 16.58
N ASP A 38 46.18 3.60 17.56
CA ASP A 38 45.54 2.86 18.65
C ASP A 38 44.05 2.57 18.36
N GLN A 39 43.37 1.85 19.25
CA GLN A 39 41.94 1.51 19.13
C GLN A 39 40.98 2.63 19.58
N TYR A 40 41.49 3.84 19.87
CA TYR A 40 40.75 4.89 20.56
C TYR A 40 40.27 6.02 19.63
N CYS A 41 40.10 5.76 18.33
CA CYS A 41 39.73 6.80 17.37
C CYS A 41 38.43 7.54 17.74
N PHE A 42 37.47 6.87 18.38
CA PHE A 42 36.27 7.51 18.92
C PHE A 42 36.61 8.56 19.99
N ALA A 43 37.43 8.20 20.98
CA ALA A 43 37.83 9.11 22.05
C ALA A 43 38.67 10.28 21.50
N TRP A 44 39.55 10.02 20.53
CA TRP A 44 40.29 11.06 19.82
C TRP A 44 39.37 11.99 19.02
N ALA A 45 38.35 11.46 18.35
CA ALA A 45 37.38 12.27 17.63
C ALA A 45 36.57 13.18 18.59
N ILE A 46 36.09 12.66 19.72
CA ILE A 46 35.42 13.47 20.75
C ILE A 46 36.38 14.53 21.30
N THR A 47 37.61 14.15 21.64
CA THR A 47 38.61 15.07 22.18
C THR A 47 38.91 16.20 21.18
N SER A 48 38.99 15.89 19.89
CA SER A 48 39.18 16.90 18.85
C SER A 48 38.04 17.90 18.77
N ALA A 49 36.82 17.49 19.13
CA ALA A 49 35.64 18.34 19.19
C ALA A 49 35.61 19.22 20.45
N LEU A 50 36.05 18.69 21.60
CA LEU A 50 36.11 19.43 22.87
C LEU A 50 37.28 20.42 22.92
N CYS A 51 38.41 20.07 22.29
CA CYS A 51 39.62 20.87 22.25
C CYS A 51 40.09 21.08 20.80
N PRO A 52 39.41 21.91 19.99
CA PRO A 52 39.76 22.10 18.58
C PRO A 52 41.14 22.75 18.40
N ALA A 53 42.06 22.06 17.71
CA ALA A 53 43.40 22.56 17.42
C ALA A 53 43.41 23.69 16.37
N LYS A 54 44.30 24.68 16.53
CA LYS A 54 44.46 25.81 15.59
C LYS A 54 45.28 25.47 14.33
N SER A 55 46.23 24.54 14.44
CA SER A 55 47.07 24.06 13.33
C SER A 55 47.35 22.57 13.51
N LYS A 56 47.82 21.88 12.46
CA LYS A 56 48.13 20.43 12.49
C LYS A 56 46.98 19.55 13.02
N ILE A 57 45.75 19.88 12.64
CA ILE A 57 44.50 19.25 13.12
C ILE A 57 44.40 17.72 12.93
N ALA A 58 45.29 17.11 12.16
CA ALA A 58 45.34 15.65 11.97
C ALA A 58 46.33 14.95 12.91
N GLU A 59 47.18 15.68 13.64
CA GLU A 59 48.22 15.13 14.51
C GLU A 59 47.73 14.98 15.96
N LEU A 60 48.01 13.82 16.58
CA LEU A 60 47.66 13.53 17.98
C LEU A 60 48.28 14.53 18.96
N SER A 61 49.49 15.00 18.70
CA SER A 61 50.23 15.99 19.50
C SER A 61 49.49 17.33 19.65
N SER A 62 48.50 17.59 18.79
CA SER A 62 47.69 18.81 18.83
C SER A 62 46.56 18.76 19.87
N TYR A 63 46.35 17.63 20.53
CA TYR A 63 45.24 17.38 21.45
C TYR A 63 45.74 16.84 22.79
N PRO A 64 45.11 17.21 23.92
CA PRO A 64 45.38 16.56 25.20
C PRO A 64 44.99 15.08 25.13
N HIS A 65 45.62 14.24 25.94
CA HIS A 65 45.26 12.83 26.00
C HIS A 65 43.81 12.66 26.45
N PHE A 66 43.00 11.90 25.71
CA PHE A 66 41.54 11.82 25.94
C PHE A 66 41.14 11.42 27.37
N ALA A 67 41.94 10.58 28.04
CA ALA A 67 41.69 10.17 29.42
C ALA A 67 41.75 11.31 30.46
N THR A 68 42.32 12.47 30.10
CA THR A 68 42.31 13.67 30.96
C THR A 68 40.98 14.42 30.92
N LEU A 69 40.17 14.19 29.87
CA LEU A 69 38.91 14.90 29.63
C LEU A 69 37.69 14.00 29.72
N LEU A 70 37.84 12.71 29.40
CA LEU A 70 36.75 11.76 29.26
C LEU A 70 36.85 10.67 30.32
N ASN A 71 35.72 10.37 30.98
CA ASN A 71 35.55 9.17 31.76
C ASN A 71 35.34 7.96 30.84
N ILE A 72 36.40 7.18 30.68
CA ILE A 72 36.44 5.98 29.85
C ILE A 72 36.40 4.68 30.66
N ALA A 73 36.28 4.76 32.00
CA ALA A 73 36.27 3.60 32.86
C ALA A 73 35.01 2.75 32.59
N GLY A 74 35.21 1.46 32.29
CA GLY A 74 34.11 0.54 31.96
C GLY A 74 33.59 0.64 30.52
N LEU A 75 34.27 1.36 29.63
CA LEU A 75 33.96 1.37 28.19
C LEU A 75 34.90 0.44 27.41
N ASP A 76 34.33 -0.34 26.51
CA ASP A 76 35.11 -1.19 25.60
C ASP A 76 35.55 -0.41 24.35
N PHE A 77 36.80 -0.61 23.95
CA PHE A 77 37.37 -0.07 22.72
C PHE A 77 37.90 -1.21 21.83
N PRO A 78 37.75 -1.12 20.50
CA PRO A 78 37.22 0.02 19.73
C PRO A 78 35.71 0.26 19.91
N MET A 79 35.32 1.53 20.06
CA MET A 79 33.95 1.93 20.42
C MET A 79 32.92 1.47 19.38
N ASN A 80 31.83 0.83 19.84
CA ASN A 80 30.69 0.46 19.00
C ASN A 80 29.54 1.46 19.15
N LEU A 81 28.71 1.60 18.11
CA LEU A 81 27.59 2.55 18.12
C LEU A 81 26.56 2.32 19.24
N ARG A 82 26.39 1.06 19.68
CA ARG A 82 25.47 0.72 20.78
C ARG A 82 26.01 1.20 22.13
N ASP A 83 27.32 1.10 22.32
CA ASP A 83 28.01 1.40 23.58
C ASP A 83 28.21 2.91 23.78
N ILE A 84 28.04 3.71 22.72
CA ILE A 84 28.05 5.17 22.85
C ILE A 84 26.96 5.65 23.82
N LYS A 85 25.84 4.93 24.00
CA LYS A 85 24.82 5.34 25.00
C LYS A 85 25.39 5.36 26.42
N THR A 86 26.20 4.35 26.75
CA THR A 86 26.92 4.28 28.03
C THR A 86 27.93 5.43 28.13
N PHE A 87 28.65 5.72 27.04
CA PHE A 87 29.57 6.87 26.99
C PHE A 87 28.84 8.20 27.27
N GLU A 88 27.69 8.45 26.66
CA GLU A 88 26.90 9.68 26.85
C GLU A 88 26.46 9.84 28.31
N GLN A 89 26.07 8.74 28.97
CA GLN A 89 25.70 8.71 30.38
C GLN A 89 26.88 9.03 31.31
N LEU A 90 28.08 8.54 30.98
CA LEU A 90 29.28 8.75 31.79
C LEU A 90 29.89 10.16 31.63
N ASN A 91 29.72 10.78 30.46
CA ASN A 91 30.45 12.00 30.10
C ASN A 91 29.58 13.24 29.93
N ASN A 92 28.24 13.13 30.01
CA ASN A 92 27.29 14.23 29.79
C ASN A 92 27.51 14.96 28.44
N ILE A 93 27.90 14.19 27.41
CA ILE A 93 28.09 14.62 26.02
C ILE A 93 27.12 13.81 25.19
N SER A 94 26.39 14.41 24.25
CA SER A 94 25.55 13.66 23.31
C SER A 94 26.21 13.55 21.93
N VAL A 95 26.04 12.42 21.25
CA VAL A 95 26.78 12.08 20.03
C VAL A 95 25.88 11.55 18.93
N ASN A 96 25.93 12.16 17.75
CA ASN A 96 25.36 11.58 16.53
C ASN A 96 26.48 10.99 15.66
N VAL A 97 26.16 9.91 14.94
CA VAL A 97 27.11 9.29 14.01
C VAL A 97 26.49 9.13 12.63
N TYR A 98 27.19 9.62 11.60
CA TYR A 98 26.85 9.50 10.20
C TYR A 98 27.82 8.54 9.51
N GLY A 99 27.40 7.94 8.39
CA GLY A 99 28.23 7.11 7.53
C GLY A 99 28.61 7.84 6.24
N LEU A 100 29.53 7.23 5.51
CA LEU A 100 29.93 7.70 4.18
C LEU A 100 29.86 6.53 3.18
N GLU A 101 29.04 6.67 2.15
CA GLU A 101 28.90 5.67 1.09
C GLU A 101 29.33 6.23 -0.26
N SER A 102 29.94 5.39 -1.10
CA SER A 102 30.26 5.73 -2.49
C SER A 102 29.19 5.22 -3.44
N LYS A 103 28.71 6.06 -4.36
CA LYS A 103 27.81 5.72 -5.46
C LYS A 103 28.49 5.96 -6.81
N ILE A 104 28.08 5.23 -7.83
CA ILE A 104 28.51 5.46 -9.22
C ILE A 104 27.41 6.23 -9.93
N GLU A 105 27.67 7.48 -10.28
CA GLU A 105 26.79 8.31 -11.11
C GLU A 105 27.55 8.69 -12.39
N ASN A 106 26.96 8.44 -13.55
CA ASN A 106 27.57 8.72 -14.86
C ASN A 106 29.02 8.20 -15.00
N ASN A 107 29.28 6.97 -14.55
CA ASN A 107 30.62 6.34 -14.51
C ASN A 107 31.66 7.06 -13.62
N LYS A 108 31.25 7.97 -12.73
CA LYS A 108 32.12 8.62 -11.73
C LYS A 108 31.72 8.19 -10.31
N ILE A 109 32.70 8.07 -9.43
CA ILE A 109 32.48 7.78 -8.01
C ILE A 109 32.11 9.09 -7.29
N VAL A 110 30.92 9.15 -6.73
CA VAL A 110 30.42 10.25 -5.90
C VAL A 110 30.28 9.72 -4.48
N TRP A 111 30.65 10.53 -3.48
CA TRP A 111 30.53 10.18 -2.06
C TRP A 111 29.34 10.90 -1.45
N GLU A 112 28.43 10.14 -0.83
CA GLU A 112 27.23 10.62 -0.16
C GLU A 112 27.33 10.32 1.34
N VAL A 113 27.01 11.31 2.17
CA VAL A 113 26.88 11.12 3.62
C VAL A 113 25.54 10.44 3.86
N VAL A 114 25.54 9.32 4.56
CA VAL A 114 24.33 8.54 4.86
C VAL A 114 24.11 8.47 6.36
N GLY A 115 22.86 8.33 6.80
CA GLY A 115 22.54 8.22 8.23
C GLY A 115 21.52 9.27 8.69
N PRO A 116 21.46 9.55 10.00
CA PRO A 116 22.36 9.09 11.06
C PRO A 116 22.33 7.56 11.21
N LEU A 117 23.52 6.97 11.30
CA LEU A 117 23.71 5.55 11.69
C LEU A 117 23.37 5.35 13.17
N ARG A 118 23.57 6.40 13.96
CA ARG A 118 23.14 6.53 15.35
C ARG A 118 22.71 7.98 15.59
N TYR A 119 21.52 8.15 16.16
CA TYR A 119 21.05 9.45 16.63
C TYR A 119 20.86 9.40 18.15
N THR A 120 21.28 10.45 18.84
CA THR A 120 21.17 10.52 20.31
C THR A 120 19.72 10.66 20.76
N GLU A 121 19.33 10.01 21.86
CA GLU A 121 17.97 10.11 22.42
C GLU A 121 17.70 11.50 23.02
N ARG A 122 18.74 12.15 23.55
CA ARG A 122 18.65 13.48 24.17
C ARG A 122 19.84 14.32 23.75
N LYS A 123 19.60 15.41 23.03
CA LYS A 123 20.64 16.37 22.69
C LYS A 123 21.02 17.17 23.94
N LEU A 124 22.27 17.09 24.36
CA LEU A 124 22.84 17.80 25.49
C LEU A 124 23.49 19.11 25.03
N VAL A 125 23.84 19.98 25.99
CA VAL A 125 24.52 21.25 25.72
C VAL A 125 25.82 21.02 24.95
N VAL A 126 26.59 20.00 25.36
CA VAL A 126 27.77 19.54 24.63
C VAL A 126 27.35 18.43 23.68
N HIS A 127 27.34 18.73 22.38
CA HIS A 127 26.92 17.81 21.33
C HIS A 127 27.99 17.65 20.25
N VAL A 128 28.28 16.41 19.86
CA VAL A 128 29.30 16.08 18.85
C VAL A 128 28.71 15.26 17.72
N ASN A 129 28.94 15.70 16.48
CA ASN A 129 28.61 14.96 15.27
C ASN A 129 29.87 14.22 14.77
N LEU A 130 29.79 12.91 14.58
CA LEU A 130 30.88 12.08 14.09
C LEU A 130 30.59 11.48 12.72
N LEU A 131 31.62 11.29 11.90
CA LEU A 131 31.58 10.55 10.65
C LEU A 131 32.31 9.22 10.85
N LEU A 132 31.61 8.11 10.62
CA LEU A 132 32.17 6.77 10.61
C LEU A 132 32.61 6.42 9.19
N LEU A 133 33.91 6.33 8.99
CA LEU A 133 34.52 5.83 7.75
C LEU A 133 34.58 4.31 7.80
N ILE A 134 34.26 3.68 6.67
CA ILE A 134 34.33 2.24 6.49
C ILE A 134 35.18 1.97 5.26
N GLU A 135 36.32 1.32 5.45
CA GLU A 135 37.18 0.84 4.37
C GLU A 135 37.03 -0.67 4.24
N ASP A 136 36.43 -1.09 3.11
CA ASP A 136 36.47 -2.48 2.68
C ASP A 136 37.90 -2.79 2.23
N CYS A 137 38.55 -3.78 2.84
CA CYS A 137 39.92 -4.17 2.45
C CYS A 137 39.99 -4.45 0.95
N LYS A 138 40.70 -3.58 0.21
CA LYS A 138 40.99 -3.80 -1.21
C LYS A 138 42.11 -4.83 -1.35
N VAL A 139 42.03 -5.57 -2.45
CA VAL A 139 43.09 -6.44 -2.99
C VAL A 139 44.39 -5.65 -3.04
N ASN A 140 45.47 -6.21 -2.47
CA ASN A 140 46.81 -5.62 -2.58
C ASN A 140 47.26 -5.59 -4.05
N SER A 141 48.25 -4.76 -4.35
CA SER A 141 48.87 -4.58 -5.67
C SER A 141 49.29 -5.88 -6.37
N ASP A 142 49.46 -6.95 -5.59
CA ASP A 142 50.06 -8.23 -6.01
C ASP A 142 48.99 -9.31 -6.33
N GLY A 143 47.71 -8.96 -6.38
CA GLY A 143 46.63 -9.88 -6.79
C GLY A 143 46.22 -10.92 -5.74
N HIS A 144 46.81 -10.91 -4.54
CA HIS A 144 46.34 -11.73 -3.42
C HIS A 144 45.10 -11.13 -2.76
N ILE A 145 44.03 -11.92 -2.71
CA ILE A 145 42.85 -11.69 -1.86
C ILE A 145 43.30 -11.95 -0.42
N CYS A 146 43.20 -10.95 0.47
CA CYS A 146 43.40 -11.22 1.88
C CYS A 146 42.26 -12.14 2.37
N ASN A 147 42.59 -13.41 2.60
CA ASN A 147 41.73 -14.29 3.38
C ASN A 147 41.82 -13.86 4.85
N ILE A 148 41.03 -12.84 5.21
CA ILE A 148 40.47 -12.59 6.55
C ILE A 148 39.69 -11.28 6.50
N ASN A 149 38.48 -11.34 7.06
CA ASN A 149 37.53 -10.27 7.28
C ASN A 149 38.11 -9.03 8.01
N CYS A 150 38.88 -8.17 7.34
CA CYS A 150 39.17 -6.83 7.84
C CYS A 150 38.18 -5.82 7.24
N VAL A 151 37.30 -5.28 8.06
CA VAL A 151 36.61 -4.02 7.76
C VAL A 151 37.26 -3.01 8.67
N LYS A 152 38.06 -2.11 8.11
CA LYS A 152 38.74 -1.10 8.91
C LYS A 152 37.84 0.11 9.01
N THR A 153 37.53 0.54 10.24
CA THR A 153 36.68 1.71 10.46
C THR A 153 37.35 2.75 11.31
N HIS A 154 36.86 3.98 11.22
CA HIS A 154 37.47 5.11 11.87
C HIS A 154 36.45 6.23 12.12
N TYR A 155 36.42 6.76 13.34
CA TYR A 155 35.60 7.90 13.70
C TYR A 155 36.34 9.21 13.43
N CYS A 156 35.69 10.12 12.72
CA CYS A 156 36.16 11.48 12.50
C CYS A 156 35.18 12.48 13.10
N TRP A 157 35.66 13.63 13.58
CA TRP A 157 34.77 14.70 14.04
C TRP A 157 34.25 15.53 12.85
N ILE A 158 32.93 15.69 12.77
CA ILE A 158 32.29 16.61 11.83
C ILE A 158 32.23 17.99 12.48
N LYS A 159 33.25 18.83 12.23
CA LYS A 159 33.30 20.19 12.75
C LYS A 159 32.30 21.14 12.09
N ASN A 160 31.87 20.85 10.85
CA ASN A 160 30.87 21.66 10.16
C ASN A 160 29.97 20.78 9.27
N LEU A 161 28.83 20.34 9.82
CA LEU A 161 27.90 19.47 9.12
C LEU A 161 27.37 20.14 7.85
N SER A 162 26.96 21.41 7.92
CA SER A 162 26.48 22.16 6.74
C SER A 162 27.51 22.16 5.61
N ARG A 163 28.78 22.51 5.87
CA ARG A 163 29.84 22.48 4.84
C ARG A 163 30.07 21.07 4.28
N LEU A 164 29.87 20.02 5.10
CA LEU A 164 29.99 18.63 4.67
C LEU A 164 28.88 18.24 3.68
N VAL A 165 27.64 18.69 3.89
CA VAL A 165 26.48 18.25 3.08
C VAL A 165 26.00 19.28 2.04
N SER A 166 26.26 20.58 2.19
CA SER A 166 25.73 21.65 1.32
C SER A 166 26.06 21.48 -0.16
N SER A 167 27.24 20.94 -0.50
CA SER A 167 27.63 20.69 -1.90
C SER A 167 26.77 19.62 -2.60
N GLN A 168 25.88 18.94 -1.87
CA GLN A 168 24.94 17.96 -2.39
C GLN A 168 23.63 18.60 -2.87
N ILE A 169 23.43 19.91 -2.63
CA ILE A 169 22.09 20.53 -2.72
C ILE A 169 22.05 21.69 -3.71
N ASN A 170 22.94 22.69 -3.64
CA ASN A 170 22.96 23.79 -4.62
C ASN A 170 24.30 24.54 -4.66
N SER A 171 24.44 25.44 -5.63
CA SER A 171 25.60 26.30 -5.88
C SER A 171 25.46 27.74 -5.32
N HIS A 172 24.44 28.02 -4.50
CA HIS A 172 24.09 29.38 -4.06
C HIS A 172 24.59 29.71 -2.63
N GLN A 173 24.89 30.98 -2.39
CA GLN A 173 25.65 31.52 -1.24
C GLN A 173 24.82 31.83 0.04
N HIS A 174 23.68 31.18 0.26
CA HIS A 174 22.89 31.39 1.49
C HIS A 174 23.19 30.32 2.56
N LYS A 175 23.21 30.72 3.84
CA LYS A 175 23.41 29.80 4.98
C LYS A 175 22.19 28.90 5.13
N LEU A 176 22.35 27.60 4.86
CA LEU A 176 21.32 26.58 5.02
C LEU A 176 21.35 25.99 6.44
N TYR A 177 20.17 25.81 7.07
CA TYR A 177 20.05 25.18 8.39
C TYR A 177 19.73 23.69 8.23
N PHE A 178 20.62 22.80 8.66
CA PHE A 178 20.43 21.36 8.49
C PHE A 178 19.88 20.68 9.73
N CYS A 179 18.96 19.74 9.53
CA CYS A 179 18.54 18.84 10.59
C CYS A 179 19.57 17.73 10.79
N ASP A 180 20.12 17.64 12.00
CA ASP A 180 21.04 16.57 12.40
C ASP A 180 20.40 15.16 12.28
N GLY A 181 19.07 15.07 12.32
CA GLY A 181 18.35 13.79 12.26
C GLY A 181 18.06 13.27 10.86
N CYS A 182 17.64 14.12 9.92
CA CYS A 182 17.21 13.67 8.58
C CYS A 182 18.02 14.30 7.44
N LEU A 183 19.00 15.16 7.77
CA LEU A 183 19.84 15.94 6.86
C LEU A 183 19.07 16.82 5.85
N LEU A 184 17.78 17.06 6.08
CA LEU A 184 17.02 18.09 5.37
C LEU A 184 17.54 19.48 5.73
N HIS A 185 17.39 20.41 4.80
CA HIS A 185 17.77 21.81 4.99
C HIS A 185 16.53 22.70 5.06
N PHE A 186 16.63 23.76 5.85
CA PHE A 186 15.59 24.72 6.11
C PHE A 186 16.13 26.13 5.85
N SER A 187 15.24 27.02 5.41
CA SER A 187 15.54 28.44 5.16
C SER A 187 15.70 29.25 6.44
N SER A 188 15.20 28.76 7.58
CA SER A 188 15.29 29.44 8.89
C SER A 188 15.58 28.45 10.03
N ALA A 189 16.15 28.97 11.12
CA ALA A 189 16.39 28.19 12.34
C ALA A 189 15.08 27.76 13.02
N HIS A 190 14.03 28.58 12.94
CA HIS A 190 12.73 28.26 13.53
C HIS A 190 12.06 27.05 12.84
N ALA A 191 12.07 27.01 11.50
CA ALA A 191 11.56 25.88 10.73
C ALA A 191 12.32 24.58 11.06
N LEU A 192 13.64 24.68 11.24
CA LEU A 192 14.45 23.54 11.69
C LEU A 192 14.01 23.03 13.08
N VAL A 193 13.79 23.92 14.06
CA VAL A 193 13.37 23.52 15.42
C VAL A 193 11.98 22.88 15.40
N LEU A 194 11.02 23.44 14.65
CA LEU A 194 9.70 22.84 14.47
C LEU A 194 9.81 21.43 13.88
N HIS A 195 10.60 21.29 12.81
CA HIS A 195 10.84 20.00 12.19
C HIS A 195 11.44 18.99 13.18
N GLN A 196 12.46 19.38 13.95
CA GLN A 196 13.10 18.51 14.94
C GLN A 196 12.15 18.05 16.04
N ASN A 197 11.22 18.91 16.47
CA ASN A 197 10.30 18.60 17.57
C ASN A 197 9.08 17.79 17.13
N HIS A 198 8.62 17.93 15.88
CA HIS A 198 7.33 17.40 15.45
C HIS A 198 7.38 16.45 14.24
N ASP A 199 8.34 16.63 13.33
CA ASP A 199 8.29 16.05 11.98
C ASP A 199 9.49 15.15 11.63
N CYS A 200 10.58 15.22 12.39
CA CYS A 200 11.80 14.48 12.10
C CYS A 200 11.67 13.00 12.47
N ASN A 201 11.86 12.12 11.48
CA ASN A 201 11.90 10.68 11.68
C ASN A 201 13.32 10.13 11.93
N HIS A 202 14.33 11.01 12.02
CA HIS A 202 15.75 10.67 12.18
C HIS A 202 16.30 9.71 11.11
N VAL A 203 15.72 9.76 9.90
CA VAL A 203 16.18 9.03 8.71
C VAL A 203 16.48 10.05 7.62
N TYR A 204 17.62 9.89 6.93
CA TYR A 204 17.93 10.78 5.83
C TYR A 204 16.80 10.83 4.81
N THR A 205 16.37 12.06 4.52
CA THR A 205 15.21 12.33 3.69
C THR A 205 15.63 13.15 2.48
N SER A 206 15.29 12.63 1.30
CA SER A 206 15.47 13.30 0.01
C SER A 206 14.12 13.69 -0.57
N ILE A 207 14.08 14.87 -1.16
CA ILE A 207 12.94 15.44 -1.86
C ILE A 207 13.35 15.75 -3.31
N PRO A 208 12.42 15.72 -4.28
CA PRO A 208 12.70 16.12 -5.65
C PRO A 208 13.24 17.55 -5.70
N SER A 209 14.11 17.79 -6.67
CA SER A 209 14.79 19.07 -6.84
C SER A 209 14.29 19.80 -8.10
N VAL A 210 14.48 21.12 -8.14
CA VAL A 210 14.30 21.94 -9.36
C VAL A 210 15.46 21.82 -10.34
N THR A 211 16.52 21.10 -9.96
CA THR A 211 17.65 20.80 -10.85
C THR A 211 17.17 20.01 -12.05
N HIS A 212 17.75 20.32 -13.21
CA HIS A 212 17.40 19.62 -14.42
C HIS A 212 18.12 18.28 -14.50
N LYS A 213 17.40 17.25 -14.92
CA LYS A 213 17.91 15.93 -15.30
C LYS A 213 17.63 15.69 -16.78
N LEU A 214 18.44 14.84 -17.40
CA LEU A 214 18.09 14.31 -18.71
C LEU A 214 17.00 13.23 -18.51
N ASP A 215 15.85 13.42 -19.13
CA ASP A 215 14.83 12.37 -19.18
C ASP A 215 15.24 11.22 -20.11
N LYS A 216 14.44 10.15 -20.14
CA LYS A 216 14.64 9.01 -21.04
C LYS A 216 14.63 9.38 -22.53
N TYR A 217 14.25 10.60 -22.90
CA TYR A 217 14.27 11.08 -24.28
C TYR A 217 15.49 11.97 -24.58
N GLY A 218 16.37 12.17 -23.60
CA GLY A 218 17.52 13.07 -23.72
C GLY A 218 17.16 14.55 -23.56
N LYS A 219 15.95 14.87 -23.09
CA LYS A 219 15.53 16.26 -22.85
C LYS A 219 15.89 16.68 -21.43
N CYS A 220 16.38 17.90 -21.30
CA CYS A 220 16.66 18.53 -20.02
C CYS A 220 15.33 18.95 -19.37
N VAL A 221 14.92 18.27 -18.31
CA VAL A 221 13.66 18.55 -17.59
C VAL A 221 13.89 18.67 -16.09
N PRO A 222 13.13 19.50 -15.37
CA PRO A 222 13.25 19.58 -13.91
C PRO A 222 12.98 18.22 -13.25
N GLU A 223 13.76 17.87 -12.23
CA GLU A 223 13.66 16.59 -11.54
C GLU A 223 12.32 16.40 -10.83
N ASN A 224 11.72 17.50 -10.37
CA ASN A 224 10.43 17.55 -9.69
C ASN A 224 9.21 17.38 -10.61
N ILE A 225 9.37 17.15 -11.92
CA ILE A 225 8.23 16.88 -12.80
C ILE A 225 7.97 15.37 -12.91
N LEU A 226 6.78 14.96 -12.49
CA LEU A 226 6.25 13.61 -12.65
C LEU A 226 5.39 13.52 -13.92
N LYS A 227 5.83 12.69 -14.86
CA LYS A 227 5.17 12.41 -16.15
C LYS A 227 5.39 10.97 -16.60
N PHE A 228 4.71 10.54 -17.66
CA PHE A 228 4.92 9.20 -18.23
C PHE A 228 6.25 9.11 -18.99
N GLU A 229 7.13 8.21 -18.56
CA GLU A 229 8.44 7.97 -19.19
C GLU A 229 8.69 6.51 -19.57
N ASN A 230 7.81 5.58 -19.17
CA ASN A 230 8.03 4.14 -19.25
C ASN A 230 7.55 3.55 -20.58
N ILE A 231 8.07 4.07 -21.70
CA ILE A 231 7.67 3.64 -23.06
C ILE A 231 7.94 2.16 -23.30
N GLU A 232 9.00 1.60 -22.70
CA GLU A 232 9.37 0.19 -22.85
C GLU A 232 8.28 -0.76 -22.35
N LYS A 233 7.43 -0.30 -21.42
CA LYS A 233 6.33 -1.10 -20.87
C LYS A 233 5.14 -1.24 -21.81
N GLN A 234 5.16 -0.56 -22.96
CA GLN A 234 4.21 -0.79 -24.05
C GLN A 234 4.54 -2.07 -24.83
N LEU A 235 5.75 -2.61 -24.69
CA LEU A 235 6.13 -3.89 -25.28
C LEU A 235 5.48 -5.06 -24.55
N ARG A 236 4.88 -5.95 -25.34
CA ARG A 236 4.44 -7.25 -24.86
C ARG A 236 5.66 -8.09 -24.46
N VAL A 237 5.66 -8.60 -23.24
CA VAL A 237 6.66 -9.54 -22.75
C VAL A 237 6.54 -10.85 -23.54
N PRO A 238 7.62 -11.35 -24.17
CA PRO A 238 7.55 -12.42 -25.16
C PRO A 238 7.31 -13.81 -24.56
N PHE A 239 7.94 -14.10 -23.43
CA PHE A 239 7.77 -15.35 -22.69
C PHE A 239 7.21 -15.05 -21.30
N VAL A 240 6.26 -15.86 -20.85
CA VAL A 240 5.70 -15.83 -19.49
C VAL A 240 5.45 -17.26 -19.03
N VAL A 241 5.59 -17.50 -17.73
CA VAL A 241 5.27 -18.79 -17.14
C VAL A 241 4.06 -18.62 -16.23
N TYR A 242 3.04 -19.46 -16.40
CA TYR A 242 1.90 -19.57 -15.48
C TYR A 242 2.06 -20.85 -14.70
N ALA A 243 2.02 -20.79 -13.37
CA ALA A 243 2.34 -21.93 -12.52
C ALA A 243 1.42 -22.03 -11.32
N ASP A 244 1.32 -23.25 -10.79
CA ASP A 244 0.55 -23.56 -9.59
C ASP A 244 1.13 -24.78 -8.85
N PHE A 245 0.85 -24.90 -7.55
CA PHE A 245 1.31 -25.99 -6.68
C PHE A 245 0.13 -26.65 -5.96
N GLU A 246 0.24 -27.96 -5.73
CA GLU A 246 -0.65 -28.64 -4.80
C GLU A 246 0.09 -29.16 -3.56
N SER A 247 -0.64 -29.20 -2.45
CA SER A 247 -0.10 -29.61 -1.15
C SER A 247 -0.99 -30.65 -0.47
N ILE A 248 -0.37 -31.57 0.26
CA ILE A 248 -1.07 -32.43 1.21
C ILE A 248 -1.27 -31.67 2.53
N LEU A 249 -2.36 -32.00 3.22
CA LEU A 249 -2.80 -31.37 4.46
C LEU A 249 -2.52 -32.27 5.66
N LYS A 250 -1.31 -32.21 6.21
CA LYS A 250 -0.88 -33.06 7.33
C LYS A 250 -1.42 -32.53 8.66
N PRO A 251 -2.31 -33.25 9.38
CA PRO A 251 -2.89 -32.77 10.63
C PRO A 251 -1.86 -32.63 11.75
N ILE A 252 -2.09 -31.68 12.66
CA ILE A 252 -1.30 -31.45 13.87
C ILE A 252 -2.23 -31.57 15.07
N ALA A 253 -1.90 -32.45 16.02
CA ALA A 253 -2.66 -32.58 17.27
C ALA A 253 -2.53 -31.29 18.10
N THR A 254 -3.66 -30.67 18.45
CA THR A 254 -3.69 -29.48 19.32
C THR A 254 -4.90 -29.51 20.27
N VAL A 255 -4.73 -28.96 21.47
CA VAL A 255 -5.81 -28.78 22.45
C VAL A 255 -6.27 -27.34 22.43
N ALA A 256 -7.58 -27.12 22.21
CA ALA A 256 -8.14 -25.77 22.14
C ALA A 256 -8.29 -25.15 23.54
N PRO A 257 -7.87 -23.88 23.74
CA PRO A 257 -8.19 -23.11 24.95
C PRO A 257 -9.70 -22.82 25.08
N SER A 258 -10.07 -22.15 26.17
CA SER A 258 -11.44 -21.69 26.43
C SER A 258 -12.06 -20.90 25.25
N SER A 259 -13.33 -21.20 24.94
CA SER A 259 -14.11 -20.55 23.87
C SER A 259 -14.43 -19.07 24.14
N THR A 260 -14.29 -18.61 25.38
CA THR A 260 -14.57 -17.23 25.80
C THR A 260 -13.35 -16.31 25.74
N LYS A 261 -12.18 -16.83 25.32
CA LYS A 261 -10.93 -16.07 25.18
C LYS A 261 -10.42 -16.09 23.75
N SER A 262 -9.69 -15.05 23.36
CA SER A 262 -9.00 -15.00 22.06
C SER A 262 -7.79 -15.92 22.06
N TYR A 263 -7.63 -16.74 21.02
CA TYR A 263 -6.50 -17.65 20.86
C TYR A 263 -6.21 -17.96 19.38
N THR A 264 -5.02 -18.50 19.11
CA THR A 264 -4.58 -18.94 17.77
C THR A 264 -3.79 -20.26 17.86
N LEU A 265 -4.12 -21.26 17.04
CA LEU A 265 -3.51 -22.61 17.04
C LEU A 265 -3.16 -23.08 15.63
N LYS A 266 -2.05 -23.82 15.47
CA LYS A 266 -1.68 -24.53 14.23
C LYS A 266 -2.45 -25.85 14.16
N SER A 267 -3.29 -26.07 13.14
CA SER A 267 -4.08 -27.31 13.02
C SER A 267 -3.58 -28.26 11.93
N VAL A 268 -3.06 -27.74 10.82
CA VAL A 268 -2.64 -28.52 9.65
C VAL A 268 -1.38 -27.90 9.07
N LYS A 269 -0.38 -28.72 8.71
CA LYS A 269 0.79 -28.34 7.92
C LYS A 269 0.56 -28.67 6.44
N HIS A 270 0.90 -27.74 5.56
CA HIS A 270 0.81 -27.94 4.11
C HIS A 270 2.18 -28.35 3.57
N GLU A 271 2.26 -29.46 2.86
CA GLU A 271 3.50 -29.96 2.25
C GLU A 271 3.31 -30.10 0.72
N PRO A 272 4.10 -29.42 -0.13
CA PRO A 272 3.92 -29.46 -1.58
C PRO A 272 4.25 -30.86 -2.11
N TYR A 273 3.43 -31.37 -3.03
CA TYR A 273 3.65 -32.69 -3.65
C TYR A 273 3.57 -32.67 -5.17
N SER A 274 3.07 -31.61 -5.79
CA SER A 274 3.06 -31.47 -7.25
C SER A 274 3.10 -30.02 -7.66
N PHE A 275 3.56 -29.79 -8.88
CA PHE A 275 3.46 -28.50 -9.56
C PHE A 275 3.06 -28.73 -11.02
N ALA A 276 2.49 -27.69 -11.62
CA ALA A 276 2.36 -27.57 -13.06
C ALA A 276 2.75 -26.16 -13.49
N TYR A 277 3.31 -26.02 -14.69
CA TYR A 277 3.46 -24.72 -15.31
C TYR A 277 3.34 -24.77 -16.83
N LEU A 278 2.84 -23.68 -17.40
CA LEU A 278 2.80 -23.40 -18.83
C LEU A 278 3.76 -22.24 -19.15
N ILE A 279 4.77 -22.50 -19.95
CA ILE A 279 5.54 -21.46 -20.64
C ILE A 279 4.74 -21.05 -21.88
N LYS A 280 4.30 -19.79 -21.91
CA LYS A 280 3.56 -19.21 -23.02
C LYS A 280 4.46 -18.25 -23.81
N CYS A 281 4.58 -18.50 -25.11
CA CYS A 281 5.24 -17.61 -26.06
C CYS A 281 4.21 -16.73 -26.78
N SER A 282 4.45 -15.42 -26.84
CA SER A 282 3.49 -14.46 -27.40
C SER A 282 3.63 -14.21 -28.90
N PHE A 283 4.74 -14.64 -29.52
CA PHE A 283 5.03 -14.36 -30.93
C PHE A 283 5.06 -15.61 -31.81
N ASP A 284 5.21 -16.79 -31.21
CA ASP A 284 5.14 -18.09 -31.88
C ASP A 284 4.71 -19.16 -30.87
N ASP A 285 3.49 -19.66 -31.00
CA ASP A 285 2.91 -20.59 -30.04
C ASP A 285 3.53 -22.01 -30.09
N SER A 286 4.29 -22.33 -31.14
CA SER A 286 5.04 -23.59 -31.20
C SER A 286 6.14 -23.67 -30.14
N PHE A 287 6.54 -22.53 -29.58
CA PHE A 287 7.53 -22.44 -28.49
C PHE A 287 6.89 -22.49 -27.10
N SER A 288 5.56 -22.60 -27.01
CA SER A 288 4.88 -22.78 -25.74
C SER A 288 5.03 -24.23 -25.25
N LYS A 289 5.27 -24.43 -23.96
CA LYS A 289 5.61 -25.72 -23.34
C LYS A 289 4.88 -25.90 -22.02
N PHE A 290 4.23 -27.04 -21.83
CA PHE A 290 3.55 -27.40 -20.58
C PHE A 290 4.33 -28.48 -19.83
N GLU A 291 4.50 -28.30 -18.53
CA GLU A 291 5.32 -29.15 -17.66
C GLU A 291 4.57 -29.47 -16.36
N THR A 292 4.74 -30.70 -15.86
CA THR A 292 4.11 -31.18 -14.62
C THR A 292 5.01 -32.16 -13.89
N TYR A 293 4.90 -32.17 -12.57
CA TYR A 293 5.60 -33.14 -11.74
C TYR A 293 4.77 -33.48 -10.50
N ARG A 294 4.83 -34.75 -10.06
CA ARG A 294 4.25 -35.24 -8.81
C ARG A 294 5.27 -36.07 -8.04
N GLY A 295 5.59 -35.63 -6.83
CA GLY A 295 6.54 -36.29 -5.94
C GLY A 295 6.85 -35.44 -4.70
N LYS A 296 7.51 -36.04 -3.70
CA LYS A 296 7.87 -35.34 -2.45
C LYS A 296 8.85 -34.19 -2.67
N ASP A 297 9.63 -34.24 -3.75
CA ASP A 297 10.65 -33.25 -4.09
C ASP A 297 10.11 -32.14 -5.04
N ALA A 298 8.79 -31.94 -5.09
CA ALA A 298 8.14 -31.02 -6.03
C ALA A 298 8.74 -29.61 -6.04
N ALA A 299 9.06 -29.05 -4.87
CA ALA A 299 9.67 -27.72 -4.76
C ALA A 299 11.07 -27.66 -5.41
N LYS A 300 11.87 -28.72 -5.24
CA LYS A 300 13.23 -28.83 -5.79
C LYS A 300 13.19 -29.02 -7.30
N GLU A 301 12.35 -29.95 -7.78
CA GLU A 301 12.19 -30.22 -9.21
C GLU A 301 11.63 -29.00 -9.95
N PHE A 302 10.72 -28.24 -9.34
CA PHE A 302 10.21 -26.99 -9.91
C PHE A 302 11.34 -25.99 -10.19
N VAL A 303 12.21 -25.74 -9.20
CA VAL A 303 13.33 -24.81 -9.32
C VAL A 303 14.33 -25.29 -10.38
N SER A 304 14.63 -26.59 -10.40
CA SER A 304 15.52 -27.20 -11.42
C SER A 304 14.97 -27.02 -12.84
N HIS A 305 13.71 -27.40 -13.05
CA HIS A 305 13.05 -27.35 -14.35
C HIS A 305 12.96 -25.90 -14.88
N ILE A 306 12.52 -24.95 -14.05
CA ILE A 306 12.32 -23.56 -14.49
C ILE A 306 13.64 -22.85 -14.82
N GLU A 307 14.73 -23.18 -14.12
CA GLU A 307 16.05 -22.64 -14.44
C GLU A 307 16.61 -23.19 -15.75
N ASN A 308 16.41 -24.48 -16.01
CA ASN A 308 16.83 -25.10 -17.26
C ASN A 308 16.04 -24.56 -18.45
N ASP A 309 14.72 -24.43 -18.30
CA ASP A 309 13.87 -23.82 -19.33
C ASP A 309 14.25 -22.35 -19.59
N LEU A 310 14.63 -21.59 -18.55
CA LEU A 310 15.11 -20.22 -18.71
C LEU A 310 16.40 -20.15 -19.54
N ARG A 311 17.38 -21.04 -19.27
CA ARG A 311 18.64 -21.11 -20.03
C ARG A 311 18.36 -21.47 -21.49
N SER A 312 17.44 -22.41 -21.73
CA SER A 312 16.98 -22.77 -23.08
C SER A 312 16.34 -21.59 -23.80
N ILE A 313 15.42 -20.86 -23.14
CA ILE A 313 14.78 -19.67 -23.71
C ILE A 313 15.83 -18.63 -24.11
N TYR A 314 16.81 -18.38 -23.24
CA TYR A 314 17.87 -17.42 -23.53
C TYR A 314 18.69 -17.85 -24.75
N ASN A 315 19.21 -19.07 -24.74
CA ASN A 315 20.12 -19.56 -25.77
C ASN A 315 19.45 -19.65 -27.15
N ILE A 316 18.19 -20.07 -27.20
CA ILE A 316 17.49 -20.30 -28.47
C ILE A 316 16.90 -18.99 -29.02
N TYR A 317 16.37 -18.11 -28.16
CA TYR A 317 15.51 -17.00 -28.62
C TYR A 317 16.01 -15.59 -28.25
N LEU A 318 16.80 -15.43 -27.19
CA LEU A 318 17.18 -14.10 -26.67
C LEU A 318 18.66 -13.76 -26.83
N LYS A 319 19.51 -14.73 -27.17
CA LYS A 319 20.95 -14.55 -27.35
C LYS A 319 21.25 -13.73 -28.60
N ASP A 320 20.69 -14.13 -29.74
CA ASP A 320 20.93 -13.51 -31.04
C ASP A 320 19.70 -12.75 -31.55
N PHE A 321 19.85 -11.43 -31.74
CA PHE A 321 18.76 -10.61 -32.27
C PHE A 321 18.61 -10.81 -33.78
N LYS A 322 17.37 -11.04 -34.24
CA LYS A 322 17.08 -11.12 -35.67
C LYS A 322 17.24 -9.76 -36.32
N LYS A 323 17.98 -9.72 -37.43
CA LYS A 323 18.11 -8.52 -38.27
C LYS A 323 16.75 -8.12 -38.83
N MET A 324 16.57 -6.82 -39.07
CA MET A 324 15.36 -6.29 -39.69
C MET A 324 15.16 -6.90 -41.08
N ILE A 325 13.96 -7.42 -41.33
CA ILE A 325 13.53 -7.88 -42.65
C ILE A 325 13.44 -6.66 -43.57
N PRO A 326 13.89 -6.73 -44.84
CA PRO A 326 13.74 -5.63 -45.78
C PRO A 326 12.29 -5.13 -45.87
N LEU A 327 12.09 -3.82 -45.78
CA LEU A 327 10.75 -3.22 -45.82
C LEU A 327 10.07 -3.49 -47.16
N SER A 328 8.79 -3.85 -47.11
CA SER A 328 7.90 -3.85 -48.28
C SER A 328 7.71 -2.43 -48.83
N ASN A 329 7.23 -2.31 -50.08
CA ASN A 329 6.96 -1.01 -50.68
C ASN A 329 5.93 -0.19 -49.88
N LYS A 330 4.95 -0.85 -49.27
CA LYS A 330 3.98 -0.23 -48.37
C LYS A 330 4.65 0.34 -47.11
N GLU A 331 5.47 -0.45 -46.44
CA GLU A 331 6.18 -0.02 -45.21
C GLU A 331 7.20 1.10 -45.50
N LYS A 332 7.83 1.09 -46.68
CA LYS A 332 8.70 2.20 -47.13
C LYS A 332 7.89 3.49 -47.24
N LEU A 333 6.71 3.44 -47.86
CA LEU A 333 5.83 4.60 -48.01
C LEU A 333 5.31 5.08 -46.65
N GLU A 334 4.91 4.15 -45.76
CA GLU A 334 4.52 4.45 -44.39
C GLU A 334 5.65 5.14 -43.62
N PHE A 335 6.89 4.64 -43.73
CA PHE A 335 8.06 5.26 -43.10
C PHE A 335 8.31 6.67 -43.63
N ILE A 336 8.24 6.89 -44.95
CA ILE A 336 8.46 8.21 -45.57
C ILE A 336 7.39 9.20 -45.10
N ASN A 337 6.12 8.80 -45.14
CA ASN A 337 4.97 9.64 -44.82
C ASN A 337 4.73 9.82 -43.31
N ALA A 338 5.38 9.03 -42.45
CA ALA A 338 5.24 9.15 -41.00
C ALA A 338 5.68 10.54 -40.51
N LYS A 339 4.72 11.29 -39.96
CA LYS A 339 4.94 12.60 -39.31
C LYS A 339 5.18 12.49 -37.81
N THR A 340 4.80 11.37 -37.20
CA THR A 340 4.91 11.10 -35.77
C THR A 340 5.67 9.81 -35.50
N CYS A 341 6.37 9.76 -34.37
CA CYS A 341 7.01 8.56 -33.86
C CYS A 341 5.97 7.56 -33.36
N PHE A 342 6.05 6.30 -33.79
CA PHE A 342 5.08 5.27 -33.37
C PHE A 342 5.19 4.87 -31.88
N ILE A 343 6.32 5.18 -31.21
CA ILE A 343 6.60 4.79 -29.82
C ILE A 343 6.09 5.85 -28.83
N CYS A 344 6.48 7.11 -29.06
CA CYS A 344 6.15 8.23 -28.16
C CYS A 344 4.99 9.09 -28.66
N GLU A 345 4.51 8.85 -29.88
CA GLU A 345 3.39 9.56 -30.54
C GLU A 345 3.65 11.07 -30.74
N ARG A 346 4.90 11.55 -30.57
CA ARG A 346 5.30 12.94 -30.83
C ARG A 346 5.71 13.14 -32.30
N LEU A 347 5.59 14.37 -32.78
CA LEU A 347 6.08 14.78 -34.11
C LEU A 347 7.60 14.59 -34.22
N PHE A 348 8.08 14.39 -35.44
CA PHE A 348 9.50 14.48 -35.76
C PHE A 348 9.90 15.94 -35.96
N ASP A 349 10.87 16.44 -35.18
CA ASP A 349 11.43 17.77 -35.41
C ASP A 349 12.33 17.76 -36.66
N ILE A 350 12.50 18.92 -37.32
CA ILE A 350 13.29 19.06 -38.57
C ILE A 350 14.74 18.56 -38.39
N GLN A 351 15.27 18.64 -37.17
CA GLN A 351 16.65 18.25 -36.83
C GLN A 351 16.76 16.79 -36.34
N GLU A 352 15.65 16.09 -36.08
CA GLU A 352 15.69 14.74 -35.53
C GLU A 352 15.73 13.67 -36.63
N GLN A 353 16.73 12.79 -36.59
CA GLN A 353 16.82 11.69 -37.53
C GLN A 353 15.73 10.64 -37.28
N LYS A 354 14.87 10.43 -38.27
CA LYS A 354 13.86 9.37 -38.30
C LYS A 354 14.51 8.01 -38.53
N VAL A 355 14.32 7.06 -37.61
CA VAL A 355 14.88 5.70 -37.67
C VAL A 355 13.81 4.62 -37.80
N ARG A 356 14.21 3.43 -38.28
CA ARG A 356 13.33 2.28 -38.47
C ARG A 356 13.43 1.33 -37.28
N ASP A 357 12.38 1.26 -36.46
CA ASP A 357 12.30 0.29 -35.37
C ASP A 357 11.78 -1.05 -35.90
N HIS A 358 12.33 -2.15 -35.37
CA HIS A 358 11.93 -3.50 -35.74
C HIS A 358 11.99 -4.43 -34.53
N CYS A 359 11.16 -5.48 -34.54
CA CYS A 359 11.14 -6.49 -33.49
C CYS A 359 12.40 -7.36 -33.56
N HIS A 360 13.19 -7.37 -32.47
CA HIS A 360 14.43 -8.17 -32.42
C HIS A 360 14.19 -9.69 -32.38
N LEU A 361 12.96 -10.14 -32.13
CA LEU A 361 12.59 -11.57 -32.11
C LEU A 361 12.09 -12.08 -33.47
N THR A 362 11.43 -11.22 -34.25
CA THR A 362 10.80 -11.60 -35.52
C THR A 362 11.43 -10.93 -36.74
N GLY A 363 12.26 -9.91 -36.57
CA GLY A 363 12.81 -9.07 -37.63
C GLY A 363 11.81 -8.10 -38.27
N LYS A 364 10.51 -8.16 -37.92
CA LYS A 364 9.46 -7.36 -38.55
C LYS A 364 9.56 -5.87 -38.17
N TYR A 365 9.39 -5.01 -39.16
CA TYR A 365 9.31 -3.56 -38.97
C TYR A 365 8.09 -3.19 -38.11
N ARG A 366 8.26 -2.25 -37.17
CA ARG A 366 7.19 -1.79 -36.28
C ARG A 366 6.72 -0.37 -36.60
N GLY A 367 7.62 0.50 -37.05
CA GLY A 367 7.28 1.87 -37.38
C GLY A 367 8.47 2.82 -37.36
N ALA A 368 8.20 4.06 -37.77
CA ALA A 368 9.15 5.16 -37.72
C ALA A 368 9.29 5.67 -36.29
N ALA A 369 10.52 5.80 -35.80
CA ALA A 369 10.79 6.23 -34.43
C ALA A 369 11.88 7.30 -34.34
N HIS A 370 11.91 8.02 -33.21
CA HIS A 370 13.08 8.80 -32.82
C HIS A 370 14.24 7.86 -32.49
N GLY A 371 15.47 8.28 -32.77
CA GLY A 371 16.67 7.50 -32.42
C GLY A 371 16.72 7.11 -30.94
N THR A 372 16.43 8.06 -30.05
CA THR A 372 16.38 7.84 -28.59
C THR A 372 15.25 6.89 -28.19
N CYS A 373 14.04 7.08 -28.72
CA CYS A 373 12.90 6.18 -28.48
C CYS A 373 13.24 4.74 -28.90
N ASN A 374 13.82 4.56 -30.09
CA ASN A 374 14.24 3.25 -30.61
C ASN A 374 15.27 2.56 -29.68
N ILE A 375 16.27 3.32 -29.18
CA ILE A 375 17.28 2.78 -28.25
C ILE A 375 16.69 2.37 -26.90
N ASN A 376 15.65 3.07 -26.43
CA ASN A 376 15.04 2.82 -25.12
C ASN A 376 13.87 1.85 -25.17
N PHE A 377 13.31 1.57 -26.35
CA PHE A 377 12.20 0.65 -26.56
C PHE A 377 12.67 -0.81 -26.68
N LYS A 378 13.26 -1.31 -25.59
CA LYS A 378 13.90 -2.62 -25.50
C LYS A 378 13.05 -3.63 -24.75
N LEU A 379 13.23 -4.91 -25.11
CA LEU A 379 12.66 -6.04 -24.39
C LEU A 379 13.19 -6.09 -22.94
N PRO A 380 12.37 -6.55 -22.00
CA PRO A 380 12.79 -6.73 -20.62
C PRO A 380 13.87 -7.81 -20.49
N ASN A 381 14.87 -7.59 -19.63
CA ASN A 381 15.84 -8.62 -19.24
C ASN A 381 15.32 -9.51 -18.09
N PHE A 382 14.08 -9.98 -18.21
CA PHE A 382 13.47 -10.92 -17.26
C PHE A 382 12.37 -11.76 -17.92
N VAL A 383 12.14 -12.97 -17.41
CA VAL A 383 10.97 -13.80 -17.69
C VAL A 383 10.05 -13.78 -16.45
N PRO A 384 8.80 -13.31 -16.58
CA PRO A 384 7.82 -13.33 -15.51
C PRO A 384 7.27 -14.74 -15.26
N ILE A 385 7.13 -15.10 -13.98
CA ILE A 385 6.44 -16.30 -13.51
C ILE A 385 5.24 -15.86 -12.68
N VAL A 386 4.04 -16.24 -13.10
CA VAL A 386 2.77 -15.81 -12.55
C VAL A 386 2.14 -16.94 -11.77
N PHE A 387 1.86 -16.68 -10.49
CA PHE A 387 1.01 -17.51 -9.63
C PHE A 387 -0.21 -16.71 -9.19
N HIS A 388 -1.28 -17.38 -8.76
CA HIS A 388 -2.44 -16.72 -8.19
C HIS A 388 -2.40 -16.77 -6.66
N ASN A 389 -2.16 -15.62 -6.01
CA ASN A 389 -1.89 -15.50 -4.57
C ASN A 389 -0.49 -15.99 -4.13
N LEU A 390 0.51 -15.79 -5.01
CA LEU A 390 1.93 -16.10 -4.75
C LEU A 390 2.40 -15.68 -3.36
N SER A 391 2.16 -14.42 -2.99
CA SER A 391 2.70 -13.79 -1.77
C SER A 391 2.08 -14.37 -0.51
N GLY A 392 0.91 -15.01 -0.64
CA GLY A 392 0.11 -15.53 0.46
C GLY A 392 0.25 -17.03 0.66
N TYR A 393 0.67 -17.78 -0.36
CA TYR A 393 0.67 -19.24 -0.35
C TYR A 393 1.88 -19.83 -1.10
N ASP A 394 1.88 -19.84 -2.43
CA ASP A 394 2.81 -20.66 -3.24
C ASP A 394 4.29 -20.33 -3.05
N SER A 395 4.62 -19.05 -2.84
CA SER A 395 6.02 -18.66 -2.63
C SER A 395 6.65 -19.39 -1.44
N HIS A 396 5.87 -19.69 -0.39
CA HIS A 396 6.35 -20.41 0.78
C HIS A 396 6.77 -21.85 0.45
N MET A 397 6.20 -22.46 -0.60
CA MET A 397 6.47 -23.85 -0.97
C MET A 397 7.87 -24.06 -1.55
N PHE A 398 8.39 -23.09 -2.30
CA PHE A 398 9.63 -23.26 -3.07
C PHE A 398 10.71 -22.22 -2.79
N ILE A 399 10.45 -21.14 -2.04
CA ILE A 399 11.46 -20.09 -1.82
C ILE A 399 12.73 -20.63 -1.15
N LYS A 400 12.59 -21.62 -0.25
CA LYS A 400 13.73 -22.28 0.40
C LYS A 400 14.64 -22.94 -0.63
N GLU A 401 14.06 -23.73 -1.54
CA GLU A 401 14.77 -24.39 -2.64
C GLU A 401 15.34 -23.40 -3.66
N LEU A 402 14.58 -22.34 -3.98
CA LEU A 402 14.99 -21.29 -4.92
C LEU A 402 16.29 -20.61 -4.48
N CYS A 403 16.55 -20.54 -3.17
CA CYS A 403 17.69 -19.86 -2.58
C CYS A 403 18.97 -20.71 -2.46
N ARG A 404 18.92 -22.04 -2.68
CA ARG A 404 20.02 -22.97 -2.35
C ARG A 404 21.30 -22.75 -3.16
N HIS A 405 21.19 -22.30 -4.41
CA HIS A 405 22.35 -22.15 -5.31
C HIS A 405 23.19 -20.90 -5.04
N GLY A 406 22.89 -20.15 -3.98
CA GLY A 406 23.68 -18.97 -3.61
C GLY A 406 23.61 -17.84 -4.64
N ASP A 407 22.62 -17.81 -5.54
CA ASP A 407 22.40 -16.75 -6.52
C ASP A 407 21.88 -15.46 -5.88
N LYS A 408 21.93 -14.35 -6.64
CA LYS A 408 21.37 -13.07 -6.17
C LYS A 408 19.85 -13.09 -6.26
N ILE A 409 19.20 -12.79 -5.14
CA ILE A 409 17.74 -12.62 -5.03
C ILE A 409 17.42 -11.20 -4.58
N ASP A 410 16.68 -10.48 -5.41
CA ASP A 410 16.16 -9.16 -5.11
C ASP A 410 14.68 -9.28 -4.69
N ILE A 411 14.27 -8.62 -3.60
CA ILE A 411 12.90 -8.71 -3.06
C ILE A 411 12.25 -7.34 -2.89
N ILE A 412 10.92 -7.28 -3.06
CA ILE A 412 10.07 -6.17 -2.65
C ILE A 412 9.23 -6.64 -1.45
N ALA A 413 9.75 -6.45 -0.24
CA ALA A 413 9.17 -7.04 0.96
C ALA A 413 8.01 -6.24 1.57
N GLN A 414 7.01 -6.97 2.08
CA GLN A 414 6.00 -6.47 3.02
C GLN A 414 6.33 -6.89 4.46
N SER A 415 6.84 -8.12 4.62
CA SER A 415 7.37 -8.67 5.88
C SER A 415 8.58 -9.56 5.57
N LYS A 416 9.17 -10.18 6.60
CA LYS A 416 10.28 -11.14 6.41
C LYS A 416 9.91 -12.33 5.53
N GLU A 417 8.61 -12.68 5.41
CA GLU A 417 8.16 -13.86 4.66
C GLU A 417 7.18 -13.54 3.52
N LYS A 418 6.60 -12.33 3.48
CA LYS A 418 5.67 -11.91 2.43
C LYS A 418 6.31 -10.87 1.52
N TYR A 419 6.38 -11.18 0.24
CA TYR A 419 6.99 -10.35 -0.79
C TYR A 419 5.95 -9.98 -1.85
N VAL A 420 5.89 -8.71 -2.26
CA VAL A 420 5.08 -8.29 -3.42
C VAL A 420 5.59 -8.94 -4.70
N SER A 421 6.92 -9.07 -4.80
CA SER A 421 7.63 -9.77 -5.86
C SER A 421 9.03 -10.08 -5.38
N PHE A 422 9.64 -11.13 -5.94
CA PHE A 422 11.05 -11.44 -5.80
C PHE A 422 11.61 -11.84 -7.16
N THR A 423 12.91 -11.61 -7.34
CA THR A 423 13.59 -11.82 -8.62
C THR A 423 14.91 -12.53 -8.40
N LYS A 424 15.09 -13.69 -9.03
CA LYS A 424 16.35 -14.44 -9.03
C LYS A 424 17.14 -14.13 -10.29
N SER A 425 18.43 -13.83 -10.16
CA SER A 425 19.33 -13.60 -11.29
C SER A 425 20.07 -14.88 -11.64
N ILE A 426 19.85 -15.42 -12.85
CA ILE A 426 20.44 -16.66 -13.34
C ILE A 426 21.54 -16.33 -14.35
N TYR A 427 22.71 -16.92 -14.17
CA TYR A 427 23.80 -16.83 -15.13
C TYR A 427 23.44 -17.56 -16.43
N VAL A 428 23.66 -16.91 -17.58
CA VAL A 428 23.27 -17.45 -18.89
C VAL A 428 24.37 -17.42 -19.96
N ASP A 429 25.35 -16.51 -19.85
CA ASP A 429 26.40 -16.34 -20.88
C ASP A 429 27.54 -15.46 -20.36
N ASP A 430 28.63 -15.38 -21.11
CA ASP A 430 29.69 -14.38 -20.92
C ASP A 430 29.69 -13.36 -22.06
N TYR A 431 30.17 -12.13 -21.81
CA TYR A 431 30.40 -11.12 -22.84
C TYR A 431 31.65 -10.30 -22.56
N VAL A 432 32.30 -9.81 -23.62
CA VAL A 432 33.48 -8.96 -23.51
C VAL A 432 33.06 -7.51 -23.32
N GLY A 433 33.51 -6.90 -22.23
CA GLY A 433 33.29 -5.49 -21.91
C GLY A 433 34.09 -4.56 -22.83
N SER A 434 33.77 -3.27 -22.79
CA SER A 434 34.45 -2.24 -23.60
C SER A 434 35.93 -2.06 -23.28
N LYS A 435 36.45 -2.63 -22.18
CA LYS A 435 37.87 -2.63 -21.82
C LYS A 435 38.51 -4.01 -21.97
N GLY A 436 37.87 -4.93 -22.71
CA GLY A 436 38.37 -6.29 -22.94
C GLY A 436 38.12 -7.27 -21.79
N GLU A 437 37.42 -6.85 -20.72
CA GLU A 437 37.17 -7.70 -19.55
C GLU A 437 35.97 -8.64 -19.78
N VAL A 438 36.12 -9.93 -19.47
CA VAL A 438 35.00 -10.89 -19.55
C VAL A 438 34.02 -10.63 -18.41
N LYS A 439 32.77 -10.34 -18.75
CA LYS A 439 31.66 -10.09 -17.83
C LYS A 439 30.59 -11.15 -17.97
N LYS A 440 30.08 -11.59 -16.82
CA LYS A 440 28.94 -12.51 -16.73
C LYS A 440 27.64 -11.82 -17.13
N LYS A 441 26.85 -12.46 -17.99
CA LYS A 441 25.50 -12.08 -18.39
C LYS A 441 24.46 -12.86 -17.59
N TYR A 442 23.43 -12.16 -17.15
CA TYR A 442 22.37 -12.73 -16.32
C TYR A 442 20.99 -12.43 -16.92
N LEU A 443 20.13 -13.43 -16.93
CA LEU A 443 18.69 -13.31 -17.17
C LEU A 443 17.95 -13.47 -15.85
N LYS A 444 16.84 -12.75 -15.67
CA LYS A 444 16.13 -12.70 -14.38
C LYS A 444 14.82 -13.49 -14.41
N LEU A 445 14.57 -14.32 -13.41
CA LEU A 445 13.24 -14.87 -13.12
C LEU A 445 12.51 -13.93 -12.19
N ARG A 446 11.41 -13.33 -12.65
CA ARG A 446 10.60 -12.40 -11.86
C ARG A 446 9.29 -13.05 -11.46
N PHE A 447 9.08 -13.28 -10.18
CA PHE A 447 7.84 -13.87 -9.69
C PHE A 447 6.79 -12.78 -9.45
N ILE A 448 5.60 -12.98 -10.01
CA ILE A 448 4.48 -12.03 -10.04
C ILE A 448 3.24 -12.70 -9.43
N ASP A 449 2.57 -11.96 -8.56
CA ASP A 449 1.32 -12.38 -7.96
C ASP A 449 0.13 -11.80 -8.75
N SER A 450 -0.57 -12.64 -9.51
CA SER A 450 -1.74 -12.19 -10.29
C SER A 450 -2.86 -11.63 -9.41
N PHE A 451 -2.94 -12.01 -8.14
CA PHE A 451 -3.95 -11.49 -7.21
C PHE A 451 -3.72 -10.00 -6.88
N LYS A 452 -2.49 -9.48 -7.08
CA LYS A 452 -2.18 -8.04 -6.98
C LYS A 452 -2.67 -7.23 -8.19
N PHE A 453 -3.16 -7.92 -9.23
CA PHE A 453 -3.82 -7.31 -10.39
C PHE A 453 -5.31 -7.58 -10.38
N LEU A 454 -5.70 -8.83 -10.15
CA LEU A 454 -7.06 -9.34 -10.21
C LEU A 454 -7.43 -9.93 -8.84
N SER A 455 -7.88 -9.08 -7.93
CA SER A 455 -8.08 -9.41 -6.51
C SER A 455 -9.37 -10.18 -6.22
N THR A 456 -9.61 -11.28 -6.93
CA THR A 456 -10.73 -12.22 -6.72
C THR A 456 -10.29 -13.63 -7.04
N SER A 457 -11.06 -14.64 -6.63
CA SER A 457 -10.70 -16.04 -6.84
C SER A 457 -10.63 -16.42 -8.32
N LEU A 458 -9.75 -17.37 -8.65
CA LEU A 458 -9.63 -17.91 -10.00
C LEU A 458 -10.95 -18.45 -10.57
N SER A 459 -11.79 -19.07 -9.74
CA SER A 459 -13.15 -19.49 -10.11
C SER A 459 -14.00 -18.32 -10.62
N ASN A 460 -14.04 -17.21 -9.89
CA ASN A 460 -14.79 -16.02 -10.30
C ASN A 460 -14.21 -15.38 -11.57
N LEU A 461 -12.88 -15.45 -11.75
CA LEU A 461 -12.21 -14.96 -12.96
C LEU A 461 -12.56 -15.82 -14.18
N GLY A 462 -12.47 -17.14 -14.05
CA GLY A 462 -12.82 -18.11 -15.09
C GLY A 462 -14.29 -17.97 -15.52
N ASN A 463 -15.21 -17.91 -14.57
CA ASN A 463 -16.64 -17.72 -14.85
C ASN A 463 -16.96 -16.39 -15.56
N GLY A 464 -16.06 -15.40 -15.47
CA GLY A 464 -16.18 -14.12 -16.14
C GLY A 464 -15.70 -14.10 -17.61
N LEU A 465 -15.06 -15.18 -18.08
CA LEU A 465 -14.58 -15.33 -19.44
C LEU A 465 -15.66 -15.90 -20.36
N SER A 466 -15.69 -15.41 -21.59
CA SER A 466 -16.45 -16.03 -22.68
C SER A 466 -15.66 -17.19 -23.30
N ILE A 467 -16.36 -18.13 -23.95
CA ILE A 467 -15.82 -19.40 -24.45
C ILE A 467 -14.60 -19.21 -25.36
N GLU A 468 -14.62 -18.18 -26.21
CA GLU A 468 -13.54 -17.84 -27.15
C GLU A 468 -12.24 -17.36 -26.47
N ASN A 469 -12.30 -17.00 -25.18
CA ASN A 469 -11.12 -16.56 -24.42
C ASN A 469 -10.37 -17.72 -23.76
N PHE A 470 -10.91 -18.94 -23.77
CA PHE A 470 -10.26 -20.14 -23.23
C PHE A 470 -9.36 -20.81 -24.29
N LYS A 471 -8.32 -20.10 -24.74
CA LYS A 471 -7.47 -20.54 -25.86
C LYS A 471 -6.60 -21.72 -25.45
N GLU A 472 -5.92 -21.63 -24.31
CA GLU A 472 -5.01 -22.67 -23.84
C GLU A 472 -5.78 -23.87 -23.30
N THR A 473 -6.86 -23.64 -22.55
CA THR A 473 -7.72 -24.74 -22.08
C THR A 473 -8.28 -25.55 -23.25
N LYS A 474 -8.76 -24.89 -24.32
CA LYS A 474 -9.27 -25.57 -25.52
C LYS A 474 -8.18 -26.30 -26.31
N LYS A 475 -6.96 -25.76 -26.35
CA LYS A 475 -5.80 -26.41 -26.99
C LYS A 475 -5.45 -27.73 -26.31
N HIS A 476 -5.48 -27.78 -24.98
CA HIS A 476 -5.16 -28.98 -24.21
C HIS A 476 -6.35 -29.96 -24.06
N PHE A 477 -7.58 -29.46 -24.17
CA PHE A 477 -8.81 -30.25 -24.11
C PHE A 477 -9.71 -29.91 -25.31
N PRO A 478 -9.42 -30.43 -26.52
CA PRO A 478 -10.13 -30.05 -27.74
C PRO A 478 -11.54 -30.66 -27.84
N GLU A 479 -11.76 -31.81 -27.21
CA GLU A 479 -13.05 -32.48 -27.16
C GLU A 479 -14.06 -31.63 -26.36
N LYS A 480 -15.23 -31.37 -26.96
CA LYS A 480 -16.24 -30.44 -26.41
C LYS A 480 -16.62 -30.78 -24.96
N GLU A 481 -16.91 -32.05 -24.68
CA GLU A 481 -17.33 -32.50 -23.34
C GLU A 481 -16.23 -32.29 -22.29
N LYS A 482 -14.98 -32.61 -22.64
CA LYS A 482 -13.81 -32.39 -21.78
C LYS A 482 -13.53 -30.90 -21.56
N PHE A 483 -13.61 -30.11 -22.63
CA PHE A 483 -13.46 -28.65 -22.57
C PHE A 483 -14.48 -28.00 -21.64
N ASP A 484 -15.75 -28.40 -21.76
CA ASP A 484 -16.85 -27.84 -20.98
C ASP A 484 -16.70 -28.08 -19.47
N LEU A 485 -16.06 -29.20 -19.10
CA LEU A 485 -15.68 -29.50 -17.72
C LEU A 485 -14.45 -28.71 -17.26
N MET A 486 -13.39 -28.66 -18.08
CA MET A 486 -12.08 -28.10 -17.70
C MET A 486 -12.01 -26.56 -17.73
N ARG A 487 -12.93 -25.89 -18.42
CA ARG A 487 -13.02 -24.40 -18.41
C ARG A 487 -13.52 -23.82 -17.09
N GLN A 488 -14.00 -24.67 -16.19
CA GLN A 488 -14.46 -24.30 -14.86
C GLN A 488 -13.46 -24.78 -13.82
N LYS A 489 -13.23 -24.00 -12.76
CA LYS A 489 -12.36 -24.42 -11.66
C LYS A 489 -12.83 -25.78 -11.11
N GLY A 490 -11.92 -26.75 -11.05
CA GLY A 490 -12.20 -28.09 -10.53
C GLY A 490 -12.52 -28.07 -9.03
N VAL A 491 -12.86 -29.23 -8.48
CA VAL A 491 -12.99 -29.45 -7.04
C VAL A 491 -11.97 -30.49 -6.59
N PHE A 492 -11.42 -30.32 -5.39
CA PHE A 492 -10.40 -31.23 -4.87
C PHE A 492 -10.65 -31.49 -3.38
N PRO A 493 -10.53 -32.74 -2.91
CA PRO A 493 -10.85 -33.11 -1.53
C PRO A 493 -9.67 -32.82 -0.60
N TYR A 494 -9.34 -31.54 -0.39
CA TYR A 494 -8.16 -31.11 0.35
C TYR A 494 -8.06 -31.70 1.76
N THR A 495 -9.14 -31.69 2.54
CA THR A 495 -9.19 -32.22 3.92
C THR A 495 -8.93 -33.73 3.95
N PHE A 496 -9.40 -34.46 2.93
CA PHE A 496 -9.13 -35.88 2.79
C PHE A 496 -7.67 -36.15 2.42
N MET A 497 -7.02 -35.24 1.70
CA MET A 497 -5.65 -35.39 1.19
C MET A 497 -4.58 -35.07 2.24
N ASP A 498 -4.53 -35.88 3.30
CA ASP A 498 -3.55 -35.77 4.40
C ASP A 498 -2.23 -36.54 4.19
N SER A 499 -2.17 -37.37 3.14
CA SER A 499 -1.04 -38.28 2.90
C SER A 499 -0.92 -38.62 1.42
N LEU A 500 0.32 -38.69 0.93
CA LEU A 500 0.61 -39.09 -0.44
C LEU A 500 0.15 -40.51 -0.78
N LYS A 501 0.00 -41.39 0.21
CA LYS A 501 -0.49 -42.76 -0.04
C LYS A 501 -1.90 -42.76 -0.64
N LYS A 502 -2.73 -41.77 -0.29
CA LYS A 502 -4.12 -41.63 -0.79
C LYS A 502 -4.19 -41.33 -2.28
N MET A 503 -3.09 -40.89 -2.90
CA MET A 503 -3.01 -40.72 -4.36
C MET A 503 -3.21 -42.04 -5.11
N ASN A 504 -2.88 -43.18 -4.49
CA ASN A 504 -3.03 -44.50 -5.09
C ASN A 504 -4.46 -45.04 -5.00
N ASN A 505 -5.40 -44.30 -4.36
CA ASN A 505 -6.79 -44.71 -4.26
C ASN A 505 -7.41 -44.84 -5.66
N ARG A 506 -8.03 -45.98 -5.92
CA ARG A 506 -8.62 -46.33 -7.23
C ARG A 506 -10.06 -45.88 -7.41
N SER A 507 -10.58 -45.08 -6.48
CA SER A 507 -11.92 -44.52 -6.52
C SER A 507 -11.88 -43.06 -6.09
N LEU A 508 -12.83 -42.29 -6.64
CA LEU A 508 -13.07 -40.93 -6.17
C LEU A 508 -13.57 -40.96 -4.71
N PRO A 509 -13.08 -40.07 -3.82
CA PRO A 509 -13.60 -39.97 -2.46
C PRO A 509 -15.10 -39.70 -2.42
N THR A 510 -15.74 -40.09 -1.33
CA THR A 510 -17.18 -39.87 -1.11
C THR A 510 -17.50 -38.38 -0.96
N LYS A 511 -18.76 -37.99 -1.17
CA LYS A 511 -19.21 -36.58 -1.05
C LYS A 511 -18.84 -35.96 0.31
N HIS A 512 -18.92 -36.74 1.39
CA HIS A 512 -18.58 -36.26 2.74
C HIS A 512 -17.09 -35.94 2.89
N GLU A 513 -16.21 -36.65 2.19
CA GLU A 513 -14.75 -36.45 2.24
C GLU A 513 -14.29 -35.20 1.46
N PHE A 514 -15.17 -34.60 0.67
CA PHE A 514 -14.95 -33.29 0.03
C PHE A 514 -15.31 -32.09 0.92
N TYR A 515 -15.49 -32.29 2.23
CA TYR A 515 -15.82 -31.19 3.15
C TYR A 515 -14.70 -30.12 3.19
N ASP A 516 -15.08 -28.87 2.95
CA ASP A 516 -14.20 -27.71 3.01
C ASP A 516 -14.15 -27.18 4.44
N ASP A 517 -13.08 -27.56 5.13
CA ASP A 517 -12.77 -27.15 6.48
C ASP A 517 -12.50 -25.65 6.65
N LEU A 518 -12.12 -24.95 5.57
CA LEU A 518 -11.78 -23.52 5.58
C LEU A 518 -13.04 -22.65 5.54
N ASN A 519 -14.06 -23.08 4.80
CA ASN A 519 -15.34 -22.40 4.63
C ASN A 519 -16.51 -23.04 5.39
N ASN A 520 -16.24 -24.17 6.09
CA ASN A 520 -17.21 -25.00 6.80
C ASN A 520 -18.41 -25.33 5.89
N GLU A 521 -18.17 -26.03 4.79
CA GLU A 521 -19.20 -26.44 3.85
C GLU A 521 -18.95 -27.80 3.21
N HIS A 522 -20.05 -28.51 2.95
CA HIS A 522 -20.05 -29.66 2.06
C HIS A 522 -19.99 -29.20 0.61
N ILE A 523 -19.34 -29.99 -0.23
CA ILE A 523 -19.43 -29.85 -1.67
C ILE A 523 -20.90 -29.92 -2.14
N SER A 524 -21.24 -29.13 -3.16
CA SER A 524 -22.56 -29.17 -3.78
C SER A 524 -22.79 -30.49 -4.53
N ASP A 525 -24.05 -30.91 -4.70
CA ASP A 525 -24.38 -32.10 -5.51
C ASP A 525 -23.92 -31.96 -6.96
N VAL A 526 -24.05 -30.76 -7.51
CA VAL A 526 -23.62 -30.43 -8.88
C VAL A 526 -22.11 -30.57 -9.03
N ASP A 527 -21.33 -30.03 -8.08
CA ASP A 527 -19.87 -30.11 -8.14
C ASP A 527 -19.36 -31.53 -7.90
N TYR A 528 -19.99 -32.29 -7.00
CA TYR A 528 -19.62 -33.69 -6.78
C TYR A 528 -19.97 -34.56 -7.99
N GLN A 529 -21.11 -34.32 -8.63
CA GLN A 529 -21.45 -34.99 -9.89
C GLN A 529 -20.45 -34.64 -11.00
N ARG A 530 -20.07 -33.37 -11.12
CA ARG A 530 -19.02 -32.92 -12.04
C ARG A 530 -17.68 -33.61 -11.77
N ALA A 531 -17.30 -33.79 -10.50
CA ALA A 531 -16.09 -34.54 -10.14
C ALA A 531 -16.14 -36.01 -10.63
N LYS A 532 -17.29 -36.68 -10.50
CA LYS A 532 -17.50 -38.03 -11.05
C LYS A 532 -17.43 -38.05 -12.58
N ASP A 533 -18.02 -37.06 -13.23
CA ASP A 533 -17.99 -36.95 -14.70
C ASP A 533 -16.57 -36.74 -15.20
N VAL A 534 -15.78 -35.90 -14.54
CA VAL A 534 -14.34 -35.73 -14.82
C VAL A 534 -13.59 -37.05 -14.62
N TRP A 535 -13.78 -37.72 -13.47
CA TRP A 535 -13.14 -39.01 -13.19
C TRP A 535 -13.41 -40.05 -14.29
N ARG A 536 -14.67 -40.17 -14.72
CA ARG A 536 -15.10 -41.09 -15.77
C ARG A 536 -14.57 -40.69 -17.15
N LEU A 537 -14.80 -39.45 -17.56
CA LEU A 537 -14.53 -38.99 -18.93
C LEU A 537 -13.02 -38.94 -19.25
N PHE A 538 -12.19 -38.70 -18.23
CA PHE A 538 -10.74 -38.71 -18.35
C PHE A 538 -10.11 -40.06 -18.02
N ASN A 539 -10.92 -41.09 -17.75
CA ASN A 539 -10.48 -42.44 -17.40
C ASN A 539 -9.45 -42.45 -16.24
N CYS A 540 -9.69 -41.65 -15.20
CA CYS A 540 -8.82 -41.59 -14.03
C CYS A 540 -8.77 -42.98 -13.36
N LYS A 541 -7.58 -43.55 -13.24
CA LYS A 541 -7.36 -44.85 -12.58
C LYS A 541 -7.08 -44.68 -11.09
N THR A 542 -6.51 -43.53 -10.73
CA THR A 542 -6.11 -43.19 -9.37
C THR A 542 -6.48 -41.75 -9.03
N LEU A 543 -6.55 -41.45 -7.73
CA LEU A 543 -6.72 -40.07 -7.25
C LEU A 543 -5.55 -39.17 -7.63
N GLY A 544 -4.37 -39.74 -7.85
CA GLY A 544 -3.25 -39.06 -8.48
C GLY A 544 -3.59 -38.54 -9.88
N ASP A 545 -4.16 -39.37 -10.76
CA ASP A 545 -4.51 -38.93 -12.12
C ASP A 545 -5.52 -37.77 -12.11
N TYR A 546 -6.47 -37.82 -11.16
CA TYR A 546 -7.42 -36.75 -10.93
C TYR A 546 -6.75 -35.46 -10.41
N SER A 547 -5.79 -35.60 -9.48
CA SER A 547 -4.98 -34.49 -8.95
C SER A 547 -4.15 -33.80 -10.04
N ASP A 548 -3.48 -34.56 -10.91
CA ASP A 548 -2.68 -33.99 -12.00
C ASP A 548 -3.57 -33.22 -12.99
N LEU A 549 -4.76 -33.75 -13.27
CA LEU A 549 -5.75 -33.09 -14.13
C LEU A 549 -6.30 -31.81 -13.48
N TYR A 550 -6.60 -31.85 -12.18
CA TYR A 550 -7.03 -30.68 -11.40
C TYR A 550 -5.99 -29.55 -11.53
N LEU A 551 -4.74 -29.86 -11.22
CA LEU A 551 -3.65 -28.88 -11.23
C LEU A 551 -3.37 -28.34 -12.65
N LYS A 552 -3.44 -29.20 -13.66
CA LYS A 552 -3.36 -28.79 -15.06
C LYS A 552 -4.48 -27.84 -15.44
N SER A 553 -5.73 -28.15 -15.06
CA SER A 553 -6.88 -27.29 -15.36
C SER A 553 -6.74 -25.91 -14.72
N ASP A 554 -6.29 -25.83 -13.47
CA ASP A 554 -6.09 -24.57 -12.76
C ASP A 554 -4.97 -23.72 -13.37
N THR A 555 -3.86 -24.35 -13.77
CA THR A 555 -2.73 -23.67 -14.43
C THR A 555 -3.15 -23.08 -15.79
N LEU A 556 -3.90 -23.84 -16.58
CA LEU A 556 -4.40 -23.39 -17.89
C LEU A 556 -5.45 -22.29 -17.73
N LEU A 557 -6.32 -22.41 -16.74
CA LEU A 557 -7.32 -21.40 -16.42
C LEU A 557 -6.68 -20.08 -16.00
N LEU A 558 -5.62 -20.13 -15.19
CA LEU A 558 -4.83 -18.95 -14.83
C LEU A 558 -4.21 -18.29 -16.06
N CYS A 559 -3.65 -19.08 -16.98
CA CYS A 559 -3.11 -18.58 -18.24
C CYS A 559 -4.18 -17.86 -19.07
N ASP A 560 -5.33 -18.51 -19.32
CA ASP A 560 -6.41 -17.92 -20.12
C ASP A 560 -6.95 -16.61 -19.51
N VAL A 561 -7.14 -16.58 -18.19
CA VAL A 561 -7.56 -15.38 -17.46
C VAL A 561 -6.55 -14.25 -17.62
N PHE A 562 -5.27 -14.54 -17.37
CA PHE A 562 -4.26 -13.49 -17.33
C PHE A 562 -3.85 -13.02 -18.73
N GLU A 563 -3.77 -13.91 -19.73
CA GLU A 563 -3.54 -13.52 -21.14
C GLU A 563 -4.69 -12.65 -21.68
N ASN A 564 -5.95 -12.97 -21.35
CA ASN A 564 -7.08 -12.11 -21.71
C ASN A 564 -7.00 -10.73 -21.01
N PHE A 565 -6.55 -10.68 -19.76
CA PHE A 565 -6.27 -9.43 -19.07
C PHE A 565 -5.14 -8.64 -19.75
N ARG A 566 -4.04 -9.30 -20.15
CA ARG A 566 -2.94 -8.68 -20.91
C ARG A 566 -3.42 -8.10 -22.23
N ASP A 567 -4.19 -8.86 -23.00
CA ASP A 567 -4.77 -8.43 -24.28
C ASP A 567 -5.67 -7.22 -24.10
N THR A 568 -6.54 -7.26 -23.08
CA THR A 568 -7.43 -6.14 -22.73
C THR A 568 -6.62 -4.89 -22.35
N SER A 569 -5.61 -5.03 -21.48
CA SER A 569 -4.76 -3.92 -21.04
C SER A 569 -3.94 -3.32 -22.19
N LEU A 570 -3.34 -4.15 -23.04
CA LEU A 570 -2.59 -3.68 -24.20
C LEU A 570 -3.49 -3.01 -25.24
N LYS A 571 -4.72 -3.51 -25.45
CA LYS A 571 -5.67 -2.89 -26.37
C LYS A 571 -6.12 -1.52 -25.89
N ILE A 572 -6.53 -1.42 -24.62
CA ILE A 572 -7.19 -0.24 -24.03
C ILE A 572 -6.17 0.75 -23.49
N HIS A 573 -5.25 0.29 -22.63
CA HIS A 573 -4.30 1.12 -21.89
C HIS A 573 -2.89 1.18 -22.51
N LYS A 574 -2.63 0.38 -23.56
CA LYS A 574 -1.36 0.31 -24.31
C LYS A 574 -0.15 -0.11 -23.48
N LEU A 575 -0.37 -0.76 -22.34
CA LEU A 575 0.67 -1.19 -21.42
C LEU A 575 0.49 -2.67 -21.08
N ASP A 576 1.58 -3.44 -21.07
CA ASP A 576 1.55 -4.86 -20.70
C ASP A 576 1.60 -5.01 -19.17
N PRO A 577 0.59 -5.65 -18.53
CA PRO A 577 0.60 -5.90 -17.10
C PRO A 577 1.85 -6.63 -16.58
N LEU A 578 2.48 -7.50 -17.39
CA LEU A 578 3.68 -8.26 -16.97
C LEU A 578 4.94 -7.41 -16.81
N GLN A 579 4.91 -6.15 -17.26
CA GLN A 579 5.97 -5.17 -17.02
C GLN A 579 5.88 -4.53 -15.63
N TYR A 580 4.80 -4.80 -14.89
CA TYR A 580 4.49 -4.22 -13.58
C TYR A 580 4.44 -5.31 -12.49
N TYR A 581 4.38 -4.88 -11.23
CA TYR A 581 4.22 -5.77 -10.08
C TYR A 581 2.80 -5.79 -9.52
N SER A 582 1.95 -4.84 -9.92
CA SER A 582 0.58 -4.70 -9.41
C SER A 582 -0.25 -3.78 -10.31
N LEU A 583 -1.58 -3.92 -10.26
CA LEU A 583 -2.51 -3.07 -11.00
C LEU A 583 -2.42 -1.58 -10.61
N PRO A 584 -2.21 -1.18 -9.34
CA PRO A 584 -2.03 0.25 -9.03
C PRO A 584 -0.85 0.91 -9.73
N SER A 585 0.25 0.18 -9.94
CA SER A 585 1.40 0.74 -10.68
C SER A 585 1.10 0.83 -12.18
N LEU A 586 0.41 -0.17 -12.74
CA LEU A 586 -0.05 -0.16 -14.14
C LEU A 586 -1.05 0.96 -14.41
N SER A 587 -2.04 1.11 -13.52
CA SER A 587 -3.08 2.12 -13.61
C SER A 587 -2.52 3.54 -13.52
N PHE A 588 -1.56 3.78 -12.62
CA PHE A 588 -0.91 5.08 -12.48
C PHE A 588 -0.14 5.48 -13.75
N ASP A 589 0.67 4.57 -14.32
CA ASP A 589 1.37 4.82 -15.58
C ASP A 589 0.39 4.97 -16.76
N SER A 590 -0.70 4.21 -16.78
CA SER A 590 -1.76 4.34 -17.79
C SER A 590 -2.43 5.72 -17.72
N MET A 591 -2.71 6.21 -16.52
CA MET A 591 -3.26 7.53 -16.28
C MET A 591 -2.32 8.62 -16.79
N LEU A 592 -1.04 8.58 -16.40
CA LEU A 592 -0.04 9.55 -16.87
C LEU A 592 0.09 9.54 -18.39
N ARG A 593 0.10 8.35 -19.02
CA ARG A 593 0.17 8.20 -20.48
C ARG A 593 -1.03 8.81 -21.19
N MET A 594 -2.25 8.54 -20.69
CA MET A 594 -3.49 8.93 -21.37
C MET A 594 -3.84 10.41 -21.19
N THR A 595 -3.55 10.96 -20.01
CA THR A 595 -3.78 12.38 -19.68
C THR A 595 -2.64 13.26 -20.19
N LYS A 596 -1.43 12.71 -20.33
CA LYS A 596 -0.19 13.46 -20.62
C LYS A 596 0.08 14.57 -19.60
N VAL A 597 -0.45 14.43 -18.39
CA VAL A 597 -0.29 15.41 -17.32
C VAL A 597 1.17 15.45 -16.85
N GLU A 598 1.63 16.65 -16.54
CA GLU A 598 2.90 16.90 -15.86
C GLU A 598 2.59 17.48 -14.48
N LEU A 599 2.81 16.66 -13.46
CA LEU A 599 2.57 16.99 -12.06
C LEU A 599 3.85 17.52 -11.43
N GLU A 600 3.78 18.67 -10.78
CA GLU A 600 4.89 19.20 -10.00
C GLU A 600 4.94 18.49 -8.63
N LEU A 601 6.02 17.80 -8.35
CA LEU A 601 6.31 17.23 -7.04
C LEU A 601 6.81 18.33 -6.11
N LEU A 602 6.38 18.28 -4.84
CA LEU A 602 6.77 19.24 -3.83
C LEU A 602 8.28 19.18 -3.57
N THR A 603 8.92 20.33 -3.64
CA THR A 603 10.36 20.53 -3.41
C THR A 603 10.65 21.15 -2.04
N ASP A 604 9.61 21.41 -1.26
CA ASP A 604 9.65 21.93 0.11
C ASP A 604 9.10 20.85 1.06
N ILE A 605 9.90 20.50 2.07
CA ILE A 605 9.53 19.52 3.08
C ILE A 605 8.39 20.00 3.97
N ASP A 606 8.30 21.31 4.23
CA ASP A 606 7.23 21.88 5.06
C ASP A 606 5.88 21.71 4.37
N MET A 607 5.83 21.88 3.03
CA MET A 607 4.63 21.56 2.23
C MET A 607 4.29 20.07 2.29
N ILE A 608 5.29 19.18 2.26
CA ILE A 608 5.05 17.73 2.37
C ILE A 608 4.43 17.40 3.73
N HIS A 609 4.98 17.89 4.84
CA HIS A 609 4.42 17.68 6.17
C HIS A 609 3.05 18.31 6.32
N PHE A 610 2.85 19.51 5.77
CA PHE A 610 1.55 20.18 5.74
C PHE A 610 0.46 19.28 5.11
N PHE A 611 0.71 18.72 3.91
CA PHE A 611 -0.25 17.78 3.32
C PHE A 611 -0.36 16.48 4.10
N LYS A 612 0.74 15.90 4.60
CA LYS A 612 0.69 14.66 5.40
C LYS A 612 -0.18 14.81 6.65
N ASN A 613 -0.01 15.92 7.36
CA ASN A 613 -0.75 16.22 8.59
C ASN A 613 -2.22 16.54 8.31
N GLY A 614 -2.55 17.00 7.09
CA GLY A 614 -3.92 17.21 6.64
C GLY A 614 -4.67 15.94 6.20
N ILE A 615 -3.98 14.84 5.87
CA ILE A 615 -4.61 13.63 5.31
C ILE A 615 -5.52 12.93 6.34
N ARG A 616 -6.81 12.88 6.01
CA ARG A 616 -7.87 12.24 6.81
C ARG A 616 -8.73 11.37 5.92
N GLY A 617 -8.75 10.06 6.20
CA GLY A 617 -9.48 9.06 5.42
C GLY A 617 -11.00 9.20 5.45
N GLY A 618 -11.70 8.18 4.94
CA GLY A 618 -13.16 8.10 4.99
C GLY A 618 -13.69 7.97 6.42
N VAL A 619 -14.77 8.68 6.72
CA VAL A 619 -15.43 8.67 8.04
C VAL A 619 -16.16 7.34 8.23
N SER A 620 -16.06 6.74 9.41
CA SER A 620 -16.92 5.60 9.76
C SER A 620 -17.27 5.63 11.23
N GLN A 621 -18.58 5.66 11.52
CA GLN A 621 -19.13 5.74 12.88
C GLN A 621 -20.56 5.19 12.92
N CYS A 622 -21.02 4.81 14.12
CA CYS A 622 -22.40 4.46 14.42
C CYS A 622 -22.99 5.54 15.33
N SER A 623 -23.91 6.35 14.82
CA SER A 623 -24.49 7.50 15.54
C SER A 623 -25.68 7.08 16.41
N GLU A 624 -26.54 6.19 15.90
CA GLU A 624 -27.62 5.55 16.67
C GLU A 624 -27.57 4.05 16.43
N ARG A 625 -27.60 3.25 17.49
CA ARG A 625 -27.27 1.81 17.43
C ARG A 625 -28.45 0.92 17.06
N LYS A 626 -29.68 1.44 17.04
CA LYS A 626 -30.88 0.65 16.77
C LYS A 626 -31.96 1.53 16.17
N HIS A 627 -32.63 1.04 15.12
CA HIS A 627 -33.93 1.56 14.72
C HIS A 627 -34.78 0.46 14.05
N ILE A 628 -36.09 0.52 14.25
CA ILE A 628 -37.09 -0.32 13.60
C ILE A 628 -37.99 0.62 12.79
N ALA A 629 -38.10 0.38 11.50
CA ALA A 629 -38.92 1.19 10.62
C ALA A 629 -40.41 0.82 10.74
N ASN A 630 -41.27 1.81 10.54
CA ASN A 630 -42.72 1.65 10.46
C ASN A 630 -43.25 2.44 9.26
N ASN A 631 -43.50 1.81 8.10
CA ASN A 631 -44.06 2.50 6.94
C ASN A 631 -44.95 1.56 6.13
N LYS A 632 -45.85 2.15 5.31
CA LYS A 632 -46.86 1.43 4.52
C LYS A 632 -46.35 0.38 3.54
N PHE A 633 -45.04 0.34 3.27
CA PHE A 633 -44.43 -0.66 2.40
C PHE A 633 -43.91 -1.88 3.16
N LEU A 634 -44.01 -1.89 4.50
CA LEU A 634 -43.67 -3.03 5.35
C LEU A 634 -44.89 -3.89 5.66
N PRO A 635 -44.72 -5.22 5.78
CA PRO A 635 -45.84 -6.14 6.05
C PRO A 635 -46.46 -5.94 7.43
N ASN A 636 -45.71 -5.41 8.39
CA ASN A 636 -46.13 -5.17 9.78
C ASN A 636 -46.38 -3.69 10.07
N TYR A 637 -46.79 -2.90 9.06
CA TYR A 637 -47.08 -1.48 9.22
C TYR A 637 -48.19 -1.23 10.23
N ASN A 638 -47.92 -0.36 11.21
CA ASN A 638 -48.91 0.13 12.16
C ASN A 638 -49.27 1.58 11.82
N PRO A 639 -50.48 1.87 11.30
CA PRO A 639 -50.91 3.23 10.98
C PRO A 639 -51.12 4.11 12.22
N SER A 640 -51.13 3.53 13.43
CA SER A 640 -51.21 4.28 14.69
C SER A 640 -49.86 4.81 15.17
N GLU A 641 -48.76 4.33 14.58
CA GLU A 641 -47.40 4.79 14.87
C GLU A 641 -46.88 5.72 13.78
N PRO A 642 -45.99 6.68 14.09
CA PRO A 642 -45.43 7.57 13.09
C PRO A 642 -44.76 6.82 11.94
N SER A 643 -45.01 7.27 10.70
CA SER A 643 -44.38 6.69 9.52
C SER A 643 -42.88 7.01 9.50
N SER A 644 -42.04 5.98 9.47
CA SER A 644 -40.59 6.03 9.50
C SER A 644 -39.95 5.07 8.50
N PHE A 645 -38.90 5.55 7.85
CA PHE A 645 -38.10 4.83 6.86
C PHE A 645 -36.67 4.66 7.36
N ILE A 646 -36.08 3.50 7.05
CA ILE A 646 -34.63 3.32 7.05
C ILE A 646 -34.15 3.32 5.61
N MET A 647 -33.26 4.23 5.24
CA MET A 647 -32.69 4.32 3.90
C MET A 647 -31.19 4.04 3.95
N TYR A 648 -30.72 3.07 3.15
CA TYR A 648 -29.30 2.81 2.96
C TYR A 648 -28.88 3.39 1.60
N LEU A 649 -28.24 4.56 1.65
CA LEU A 649 -27.80 5.30 0.47
C LEU A 649 -26.27 5.26 0.35
N ASP A 650 -25.74 5.06 -0.86
CA ASP A 650 -24.31 4.96 -1.17
C ASP A 650 -23.93 5.89 -2.33
N ALA A 651 -22.90 6.73 -2.17
CA ALA A 651 -22.49 7.66 -3.20
C ALA A 651 -21.80 6.92 -4.37
N THR A 652 -22.39 6.98 -5.56
CA THR A 652 -21.84 6.32 -6.75
C THR A 652 -20.42 6.80 -7.06
N ASN A 653 -19.43 5.94 -6.80
CA ASN A 653 -18.01 6.18 -7.07
C ASN A 653 -17.54 7.55 -6.53
N LEU A 654 -17.71 7.76 -5.23
CA LEU A 654 -17.42 9.02 -4.52
C LEU A 654 -16.03 9.59 -4.86
N TYR A 655 -14.97 8.79 -4.71
CA TYR A 655 -13.62 9.27 -5.04
C TYR A 655 -13.44 9.53 -6.53
N GLY A 656 -14.12 8.79 -7.41
CA GLY A 656 -14.15 9.09 -8.84
C GLY A 656 -14.77 10.46 -9.15
N TYR A 657 -15.84 10.83 -8.44
CA TYR A 657 -16.40 12.17 -8.53
C TYR A 657 -15.38 13.24 -8.13
N SER A 658 -14.72 13.08 -6.97
CA SER A 658 -13.69 14.01 -6.49
C SER A 658 -12.47 14.06 -7.42
N MET A 659 -12.08 12.92 -8.00
CA MET A 659 -11.02 12.84 -9.01
C MET A 659 -11.36 13.57 -10.31
N SER A 660 -12.64 13.84 -10.58
CA SER A 660 -13.10 14.59 -11.76
C SER A 660 -13.21 16.10 -11.51
N GLN A 661 -12.98 16.55 -10.29
CA GLN A 661 -12.98 17.97 -9.92
C GLN A 661 -11.62 18.63 -10.21
N PRO A 662 -11.52 19.97 -10.13
CA PRO A 662 -10.24 20.68 -10.17
C PRO A 662 -9.30 20.18 -9.06
N LEU A 663 -8.17 19.61 -9.45
CA LEU A 663 -7.15 19.07 -8.54
C LEU A 663 -5.85 19.88 -8.67
N PRO A 664 -5.05 20.01 -7.59
CA PRO A 664 -3.78 20.70 -7.66
C PRO A 664 -2.86 20.09 -8.73
N LEU A 665 -2.03 20.94 -9.34
CA LEU A 665 -1.21 20.59 -10.50
C LEU A 665 0.25 21.05 -10.35
N ARG A 666 0.46 22.35 -10.07
CA ARG A 666 1.76 23.03 -10.09
C ARG A 666 1.72 24.41 -9.42
N ASP A 667 2.85 25.11 -9.42
CA ASP A 667 3.08 26.46 -8.92
C ASP A 667 2.70 26.61 -7.44
N PHE A 668 3.17 25.67 -6.62
CA PHE A 668 2.92 25.66 -5.18
C PHE A 668 3.71 26.79 -4.51
N ARG A 669 3.00 27.67 -3.79
CA ARG A 669 3.64 28.72 -2.99
C ARG A 669 2.86 29.05 -1.72
N TRP A 670 3.60 29.37 -0.66
CA TRP A 670 3.04 30.01 0.52
C TRP A 670 2.60 31.44 0.16
N LEU A 671 1.45 31.87 0.69
CA LEU A 671 1.05 33.27 0.63
C LEU A 671 1.80 34.09 1.68
N THR A 672 2.03 35.36 1.37
CA THR A 672 2.53 36.35 2.34
C THR A 672 1.41 36.78 3.30
N GLU A 673 1.75 37.35 4.45
CA GLU A 673 0.76 37.85 5.41
C GLU A 673 -0.24 38.84 4.79
N ARG A 674 0.24 39.76 3.93
CA ARG A 674 -0.63 40.69 3.20
C ARG A 674 -1.60 39.96 2.28
N GLU A 675 -1.11 38.98 1.53
CA GLU A 675 -1.98 38.17 0.65
C GLU A 675 -2.98 37.32 1.44
N ILE A 676 -2.66 36.92 2.68
CA ILE A 676 -3.60 36.19 3.56
C ILE A 676 -4.71 37.14 4.04
N ILE A 677 -4.36 38.37 4.43
CA ILE A 677 -5.33 39.39 4.86
C ILE A 677 -6.29 39.73 3.70
N ASP A 678 -5.78 39.83 2.47
CA ASP A 678 -6.58 40.14 1.29
C ASP A 678 -7.36 38.93 0.73
N LEU A 679 -7.14 37.72 1.28
CA LEU A 679 -7.76 36.50 0.76
C LEU A 679 -9.18 36.32 1.32
N ASP A 680 -10.17 36.58 0.48
CA ASP A 680 -11.54 36.13 0.72
C ASP A 680 -11.79 34.77 0.06
N ILE A 681 -11.67 33.70 0.86
CA ILE A 681 -11.91 32.33 0.41
C ILE A 681 -13.36 32.09 -0.05
N MET A 682 -14.33 32.85 0.45
CA MET A 682 -15.75 32.61 0.14
C MET A 682 -16.09 33.02 -1.30
N ASN A 683 -15.33 33.97 -1.84
CA ASN A 683 -15.47 34.51 -3.19
C ASN A 683 -14.62 33.81 -4.26
N VAL A 684 -13.77 32.85 -3.89
CA VAL A 684 -12.98 32.07 -4.85
C VAL A 684 -13.90 31.08 -5.57
N GLU A 685 -13.94 31.00 -6.89
CA GLU A 685 -14.73 29.96 -7.57
C GLU A 685 -14.13 28.55 -7.41
N ASP A 686 -14.99 27.53 -7.35
CA ASP A 686 -14.57 26.13 -7.14
C ASP A 686 -13.78 25.54 -8.33
N ASP A 687 -13.89 26.14 -9.52
CA ASP A 687 -13.11 25.79 -10.70
C ASP A 687 -12.24 26.92 -11.25
N SER A 688 -11.95 27.90 -10.40
CA SER A 688 -10.93 28.89 -10.67
C SER A 688 -9.56 28.25 -10.95
N LYS A 689 -8.71 28.97 -11.70
CA LYS A 689 -7.36 28.54 -12.05
C LYS A 689 -6.50 28.23 -10.83
N TYR A 690 -6.76 28.87 -9.69
CA TYR A 690 -5.98 28.75 -8.47
C TYR A 690 -6.83 28.20 -7.32
N GLY A 691 -6.32 27.18 -6.64
CA GLY A 691 -6.90 26.64 -5.41
C GLY A 691 -6.03 26.94 -4.20
N TYR A 692 -6.60 26.66 -3.01
CA TYR A 692 -5.94 26.93 -1.72
C TYR A 692 -6.11 25.77 -0.73
N VAL A 693 -5.09 25.56 0.10
CA VAL A 693 -5.18 24.77 1.34
C VAL A 693 -4.73 25.67 2.49
N LEU A 694 -5.49 25.68 3.57
CA LEU A 694 -5.28 26.57 4.71
C LEU A 694 -5.02 25.77 5.98
N GLU A 695 -4.17 26.30 6.86
CA GLU A 695 -4.07 25.88 8.27
C GLU A 695 -4.77 26.92 9.14
N VAL A 696 -5.83 26.50 9.80
CA VAL A 696 -6.78 27.40 10.48
C VAL A 696 -7.14 26.91 11.88
N ASP A 697 -7.48 27.85 12.76
CA ASP A 697 -8.19 27.56 13.99
C ASP A 697 -9.68 27.81 13.77
N ILE A 698 -10.49 26.86 14.26
CA ILE A 698 -11.95 26.90 14.06
C ILE A 698 -12.61 26.71 15.42
N HIS A 699 -13.44 27.67 15.78
CA HIS A 699 -14.35 27.54 16.90
C HIS A 699 -15.57 26.74 16.49
N TYR A 700 -15.99 25.80 17.34
CA TYR A 700 -17.22 25.03 17.18
C TYR A 700 -18.27 25.54 18.18
N PRO A 701 -19.23 26.39 17.76
CA PRO A 701 -20.22 26.95 18.66
C PRO A 701 -21.11 25.88 19.31
N LYS A 702 -21.37 26.04 20.62
CA LYS A 702 -22.21 25.11 21.40
C LYS A 702 -23.62 24.94 20.83
N HIS A 703 -24.22 26.00 20.29
CA HIS A 703 -25.56 25.93 19.70
C HIS A 703 -25.64 25.04 18.44
N LEU A 704 -24.50 24.67 17.84
CA LEU A 704 -24.44 23.73 16.71
C LEU A 704 -24.31 22.28 17.15
N HIS A 705 -24.11 22.00 18.44
CA HIS A 705 -23.83 20.65 18.92
C HIS A 705 -24.93 19.66 18.56
N ASP A 706 -26.20 20.01 18.80
CA ASP A 706 -27.34 19.17 18.43
C ASP A 706 -27.51 19.07 16.91
N LYS A 707 -27.42 20.22 16.21
CA LYS A 707 -27.55 20.32 14.75
C LYS A 707 -26.53 19.43 14.04
N HIS A 708 -25.30 19.37 14.55
CA HIS A 708 -24.19 18.62 13.97
C HIS A 708 -23.89 17.28 14.67
N SER A 709 -24.72 16.87 15.64
CA SER A 709 -24.47 15.70 16.48
C SER A 709 -24.30 14.41 15.66
N ASP A 710 -25.11 14.28 14.62
CA ASP A 710 -25.12 13.12 13.72
C ASP A 710 -23.80 12.93 12.98
N LEU A 711 -23.23 13.99 12.40
CA LEU A 711 -22.03 13.94 11.56
C LEU A 711 -21.21 15.25 11.68
N PRO A 712 -20.43 15.43 12.76
CA PRO A 712 -19.63 16.64 12.96
C PRO A 712 -18.68 16.94 11.79
N PHE A 713 -18.60 18.21 11.37
CA PHE A 713 -17.64 18.70 10.38
C PHE A 713 -16.17 18.59 10.88
N LEU A 714 -15.23 18.57 9.92
CA LEU A 714 -13.78 18.68 10.17
C LEU A 714 -13.23 17.63 11.14
N VAL A 715 -13.34 16.37 10.73
CA VAL A 715 -12.92 15.18 11.49
C VAL A 715 -11.43 15.18 11.85
N GLU A 716 -11.05 14.58 12.98
CA GLU A 716 -9.65 14.61 13.45
C GLU A 716 -9.13 13.22 13.83
N ASN A 717 -7.81 13.05 13.73
CA ASN A 717 -7.11 11.89 14.27
C ASN A 717 -6.77 12.18 15.74
N ILE A 718 -7.62 11.76 16.68
CA ILE A 718 -7.42 11.95 18.12
C ILE A 718 -7.41 10.61 18.84
N VAL A 719 -6.78 10.55 20.01
CA VAL A 719 -6.96 9.42 20.93
C VAL A 719 -8.36 9.57 21.53
N PRO A 720 -9.23 8.54 21.44
CA PRO A 720 -10.52 8.57 22.12
C PRO A 720 -10.38 9.00 23.58
N PRO A 721 -11.22 9.92 24.10
CA PRO A 721 -11.23 10.31 25.50
C PRO A 721 -11.87 9.21 26.36
N THR A 722 -11.27 8.02 26.32
CA THR A 722 -11.70 6.81 27.02
C THR A 722 -10.48 6.17 27.66
N GLU A 723 -10.63 5.55 28.82
CA GLU A 723 -9.52 4.85 29.49
C GLU A 723 -9.05 3.60 28.73
N THR A 724 -9.91 3.03 27.88
CA THR A 724 -9.68 1.72 27.26
C THR A 724 -8.90 1.77 25.94
N SER A 725 -8.86 2.91 25.25
CA SER A 725 -8.19 3.06 23.96
C SER A 725 -7.02 4.03 24.04
N LYS A 726 -5.81 3.54 23.76
CA LYS A 726 -4.59 4.35 23.68
C LYS A 726 -4.15 4.67 22.24
N LEU A 727 -4.95 4.27 21.25
CA LEU A 727 -4.63 4.42 19.84
C LEU A 727 -5.39 5.60 19.24
N THR A 728 -4.70 6.40 18.43
CA THR A 728 -5.29 7.47 17.63
C THR A 728 -6.28 6.90 16.60
N LYS A 729 -7.43 7.55 16.46
CA LYS A 729 -8.50 7.18 15.53
C LYS A 729 -9.06 8.41 14.83
N LEU A 730 -9.53 8.21 13.61
CA LEU A 730 -10.30 9.23 12.89
C LEU A 730 -11.71 9.32 13.48
N ILE A 731 -12.01 10.45 14.12
CA ILE A 731 -13.20 10.70 14.94
C ILE A 731 -13.85 12.03 14.51
N PRO A 732 -15.12 11.99 14.08
CA PRO A 732 -15.99 13.17 14.04
C PRO A 732 -16.30 13.64 15.45
N ASN A 733 -15.92 14.87 15.79
CA ASN A 733 -16.08 15.44 17.12
C ASN A 733 -16.43 16.93 17.05
N LEU A 734 -17.07 17.44 18.09
CA LEU A 734 -17.56 18.82 18.22
C LEU A 734 -16.57 19.74 18.94
N ASN A 735 -15.34 19.30 19.20
CA ASN A 735 -14.35 20.19 19.83
C ASN A 735 -13.91 21.29 18.85
N ASP A 736 -13.41 22.39 19.40
CA ASP A 736 -12.62 23.36 18.64
C ASP A 736 -11.47 22.68 17.88
N LYS A 737 -11.17 23.22 16.70
CA LYS A 737 -10.04 22.76 15.87
C LYS A 737 -8.89 23.75 16.01
N ARG A 738 -7.67 23.22 16.16
CA ARG A 738 -6.44 24.01 16.24
C ARG A 738 -5.47 23.56 15.16
N LYS A 739 -4.91 24.50 14.40
CA LYS A 739 -4.00 24.28 13.27
C LYS A 739 -4.52 23.21 12.31
N TYR A 740 -5.81 23.27 12.01
CA TYR A 740 -6.48 22.31 11.16
C TYR A 740 -6.18 22.61 9.69
N ILE A 741 -5.51 21.67 9.01
CA ILE A 741 -5.19 21.78 7.58
C ILE A 741 -6.37 21.33 6.74
N VAL A 742 -6.92 22.19 5.88
CA VAL A 742 -8.19 21.97 5.15
C VAL A 742 -8.15 22.51 3.73
N HIS A 743 -8.75 21.76 2.80
CA HIS A 743 -8.98 22.25 1.45
C HIS A 743 -10.03 23.37 1.43
N TYR A 744 -9.82 24.44 0.65
CA TYR A 744 -10.69 25.62 0.67
C TYR A 744 -12.18 25.31 0.44
N GLN A 745 -12.52 24.34 -0.41
CA GLN A 745 -13.92 23.93 -0.63
C GLN A 745 -14.57 23.32 0.63
N THR A 746 -13.81 22.52 1.37
CA THR A 746 -14.28 21.93 2.63
C THR A 746 -14.42 23.01 3.70
N LEU A 747 -13.50 23.98 3.74
CA LEU A 747 -13.59 25.12 4.65
C LEU A 747 -14.81 25.99 4.36
N LYS A 748 -15.06 26.34 3.09
CA LYS A 748 -16.29 27.06 2.69
C LYS A 748 -17.54 26.34 3.15
N GLN A 749 -17.59 25.02 3.00
CA GLN A 749 -18.75 24.25 3.44
C GLN A 749 -18.95 24.33 4.96
N ALA A 750 -17.86 24.25 5.74
CA ALA A 750 -17.91 24.39 7.19
C ALA A 750 -18.42 25.78 7.59
N ILE A 751 -17.90 26.85 6.96
CA ILE A 751 -18.34 28.24 7.23
C ILE A 751 -19.80 28.45 6.85
N LYS A 752 -20.26 27.91 5.70
CA LYS A 752 -21.68 27.94 5.31
C LYS A 752 -22.60 27.17 6.26
N ASN A 753 -22.04 26.33 7.13
CA ASN A 753 -22.73 25.62 8.20
C ASN A 753 -22.35 26.21 9.58
N ASP A 754 -22.09 27.51 9.63
CA ASP A 754 -21.97 28.31 10.87
C ASP A 754 -20.71 28.04 11.72
N LEU A 755 -19.72 27.27 11.22
CA LEU A 755 -18.42 27.16 11.89
C LEU A 755 -17.62 28.45 11.72
N ILE A 756 -16.92 28.87 12.77
CA ILE A 756 -16.26 30.18 12.83
C ILE A 756 -14.74 29.98 12.72
N VAL A 757 -14.12 30.54 11.69
CA VAL A 757 -12.65 30.62 11.61
C VAL A 757 -12.18 31.72 12.56
N THR A 758 -11.36 31.36 13.54
CA THR A 758 -10.81 32.31 14.51
C THR A 758 -9.43 32.81 14.13
N GLU A 759 -8.65 32.00 13.41
CA GLU A 759 -7.29 32.35 12.98
C GLU A 759 -6.92 31.62 11.70
N ILE A 760 -6.17 32.30 10.81
CA ILE A 760 -5.52 31.71 9.64
C ILE A 760 -4.02 31.78 9.85
N HIS A 761 -3.38 30.62 10.04
CA HIS A 761 -1.94 30.55 10.31
C HIS A 761 -1.12 30.65 9.03
N ARG A 762 -1.49 29.84 8.02
CA ARG A 762 -0.76 29.74 6.75
C ARG A 762 -1.70 29.33 5.62
N VAL A 763 -1.40 29.80 4.41
CA VAL A 763 -2.14 29.45 3.19
C VAL A 763 -1.18 29.03 2.09
N LEU A 764 -1.46 27.87 1.51
CA LEU A 764 -0.76 27.35 0.34
C LEU A 764 -1.63 27.53 -0.92
N LYS A 765 -1.12 28.29 -1.90
CA LYS A 765 -1.73 28.51 -3.21
C LYS A 765 -1.11 27.59 -4.26
N PHE A 766 -1.92 27.12 -5.20
CA PHE A 766 -1.48 26.28 -6.32
C PHE A 766 -2.37 26.48 -7.55
N GLN A 767 -1.84 26.18 -8.74
CA GLN A 767 -2.68 26.01 -9.93
C GLN A 767 -3.40 24.67 -9.89
N GLN A 768 -4.66 24.65 -10.33
CA GLN A 768 -5.48 23.45 -10.39
C GLN A 768 -6.18 23.30 -11.75
N SER A 769 -6.51 22.06 -12.10
CA SER A 769 -7.34 21.77 -13.28
C SER A 769 -8.01 20.39 -13.17
N ARG A 770 -8.98 20.10 -14.03
CA ARG A 770 -9.67 18.79 -14.10
C ARG A 770 -8.84 17.73 -14.85
N TRP A 771 -7.53 17.66 -14.58
CA TRP A 771 -6.57 16.86 -15.37
C TRP A 771 -6.82 15.35 -15.32
N LEU A 772 -7.46 14.84 -14.26
CA LEU A 772 -7.74 13.41 -14.09
C LEU A 772 -9.12 13.00 -14.64
N LYS A 773 -10.01 13.97 -14.91
CA LYS A 773 -11.40 13.74 -15.36
C LYS A 773 -11.47 12.84 -16.60
N LYS A 774 -10.64 13.11 -17.61
CA LYS A 774 -10.56 12.31 -18.85
C LYS A 774 -10.32 10.82 -18.56
N TYR A 775 -9.52 10.50 -17.54
CA TYR A 775 -9.24 9.12 -17.16
C TYR A 775 -10.41 8.44 -16.45
N ILE A 776 -11.04 9.16 -15.53
CA ILE A 776 -12.21 8.67 -14.80
C ILE A 776 -13.39 8.45 -15.74
N ASP A 777 -13.68 9.42 -16.62
CA ASP A 777 -14.76 9.34 -17.60
C ASP A 777 -14.57 8.14 -18.53
N PHE A 778 -13.36 7.97 -19.08
CA PHE A 778 -13.04 6.85 -19.99
C PHE A 778 -13.29 5.48 -19.34
N ASN A 779 -12.78 5.26 -18.13
CA ASN A 779 -13.00 3.99 -17.43
C ASN A 779 -14.45 3.81 -17.00
N THR A 780 -15.16 4.89 -16.67
CA THR A 780 -16.58 4.85 -16.30
C THR A 780 -17.45 4.48 -17.50
N GLU A 781 -17.16 5.04 -18.68
CA GLU A 781 -17.81 4.69 -19.94
C GLU A 781 -17.56 3.22 -20.29
N LEU A 782 -16.32 2.74 -20.18
CA LEU A 782 -15.99 1.33 -20.40
C LEU A 782 -16.71 0.40 -19.41
N ARG A 783 -16.84 0.82 -18.14
CA ARG A 783 -17.60 0.11 -17.12
C ARG A 783 -19.09 0.04 -17.47
N ASN A 784 -19.70 1.13 -17.94
CA ASN A 784 -21.10 1.18 -18.32
C ASN A 784 -21.38 0.32 -19.56
N LYS A 785 -20.50 0.34 -20.56
CA LYS A 785 -20.59 -0.49 -21.79
C LYS A 785 -20.32 -1.98 -21.55
N SER A 786 -19.64 -2.33 -20.45
CA SER A 786 -19.26 -3.71 -20.16
C SER A 786 -20.46 -4.57 -19.78
N LYS A 787 -20.58 -5.74 -20.42
CA LYS A 787 -21.63 -6.72 -20.10
C LYS A 787 -21.25 -7.67 -18.96
N THR A 788 -19.96 -7.94 -18.77
CA THR A 788 -19.48 -8.88 -17.74
C THR A 788 -19.14 -8.18 -16.44
N LYS A 789 -19.48 -8.82 -15.31
CA LYS A 789 -19.15 -8.32 -13.96
C LYS A 789 -17.65 -8.11 -13.77
N PHE A 790 -16.84 -9.05 -14.28
CA PHE A 790 -15.38 -8.96 -14.25
C PHE A 790 -14.84 -7.64 -14.84
N LYS A 791 -15.25 -7.28 -16.05
CA LYS A 791 -14.79 -6.04 -16.70
C LYS A 791 -15.26 -4.81 -15.93
N LYS A 792 -16.50 -4.83 -15.41
CA LYS A 792 -17.02 -3.73 -14.57
C LYS A 792 -16.16 -3.51 -13.31
N ASP A 793 -15.78 -4.59 -12.64
CA ASP A 793 -14.95 -4.56 -11.43
C ASP A 793 -13.52 -4.12 -11.76
N LEU A 794 -12.96 -4.57 -12.89
CA LEU A 794 -11.64 -4.17 -13.36
C LEU A 794 -11.53 -2.66 -13.62
N PHE A 795 -12.46 -2.07 -14.38
CA PHE A 795 -12.45 -0.63 -14.65
C PHE A 795 -12.70 0.21 -13.39
N LYS A 796 -13.52 -0.29 -12.45
CA LYS A 796 -13.66 0.32 -11.12
C LYS A 796 -12.32 0.33 -10.39
N LEU A 797 -11.59 -0.78 -10.43
CA LEU A 797 -10.29 -0.90 -9.77
C LEU A 797 -9.22 0.00 -10.41
N TYR A 798 -9.21 0.17 -11.74
CA TYR A 798 -8.35 1.16 -12.42
C TYR A 798 -8.56 2.57 -11.87
N ASN A 799 -9.81 3.02 -11.66
CA ASN A 799 -10.06 4.35 -11.08
C ASN A 799 -9.57 4.44 -9.64
N ASN A 800 -9.95 3.49 -8.79
CA ASN A 800 -9.62 3.51 -7.36
C ASN A 800 -8.10 3.41 -7.09
N ALA A 801 -7.37 2.74 -7.98
CA ALA A 801 -5.95 2.49 -7.79
C ALA A 801 -5.08 3.74 -8.02
N VAL A 802 -5.50 4.69 -8.86
CA VAL A 802 -4.79 5.97 -9.05
C VAL A 802 -4.73 6.74 -7.73
N PHE A 803 -5.88 6.90 -7.08
CA PHE A 803 -5.98 7.57 -5.78
C PHE A 803 -5.07 6.94 -4.72
N GLY A 804 -5.08 5.61 -4.60
CA GLY A 804 -4.22 4.92 -3.64
C GLY A 804 -2.73 5.16 -3.88
N LYS A 805 -2.32 5.45 -5.13
CA LYS A 805 -0.92 5.62 -5.49
C LYS A 805 -0.40 7.03 -5.24
N THR A 806 -1.26 8.06 -5.25
CA THR A 806 -0.87 9.43 -4.91
C THR A 806 -0.54 9.57 -3.42
N MET A 807 -1.14 8.74 -2.55
CA MET A 807 -0.93 8.74 -1.09
C MET A 807 -0.08 7.57 -0.58
N GLU A 808 0.75 6.98 -1.43
CA GLU A 808 1.60 5.87 -0.99
C GLU A 808 2.55 6.33 0.12
N ASN A 809 2.41 5.76 1.32
CA ASN A 809 3.33 6.04 2.42
C ASN A 809 4.67 5.31 2.21
N VAL A 810 5.65 6.06 1.70
CA VAL A 810 7.01 5.58 1.43
C VAL A 810 7.81 5.22 2.69
N GLU A 811 7.42 5.70 3.87
CA GLU A 811 8.09 5.44 5.16
C GLU A 811 7.79 4.03 5.68
N ASN A 812 6.61 3.49 5.35
CA ASN A 812 6.19 2.15 5.77
C ASN A 812 6.88 1.02 4.98
N ARG A 813 7.57 1.34 3.88
CA ARG A 813 8.33 0.35 3.09
C ARG A 813 9.42 -0.28 3.96
N LYS A 814 9.52 -1.61 3.92
CA LYS A 814 10.50 -2.38 4.69
C LYS A 814 11.77 -2.60 3.86
N ASP A 815 12.93 -2.50 4.50
CA ASP A 815 14.22 -2.90 3.90
C ASP A 815 14.60 -4.28 4.44
N ILE A 816 14.33 -5.32 3.65
CA ILE A 816 14.62 -6.70 4.01
C ILE A 816 15.46 -7.31 2.90
N LYS A 817 16.53 -8.02 3.28
CA LYS A 817 17.42 -8.74 2.37
C LYS A 817 17.27 -10.24 2.60
N LEU A 818 17.12 -11.02 1.52
CA LEU A 818 17.31 -12.47 1.58
C LEU A 818 18.77 -12.77 1.26
N VAL A 819 19.42 -13.50 2.16
CA VAL A 819 20.86 -13.74 2.10
C VAL A 819 21.12 -15.22 2.18
N THR A 820 21.95 -15.69 1.26
CA THR A 820 22.21 -17.13 1.01
C THR A 820 23.62 -17.58 1.37
N HIS A 821 24.34 -16.77 2.15
CA HIS A 821 25.75 -16.98 2.47
C HIS A 821 26.13 -16.14 3.70
N TRP A 822 27.01 -16.69 4.53
CA TRP A 822 27.49 -16.03 5.75
C TRP A 822 28.48 -14.89 5.44
N GLU A 823 29.52 -15.20 4.66
CA GLU A 823 30.60 -14.27 4.27
C GLU A 823 30.25 -13.51 2.99
N ASN A 824 30.99 -12.44 2.67
CA ASN A 824 30.80 -11.70 1.42
C ASN A 824 31.24 -12.51 0.20
N LYS A 825 30.47 -12.47 -0.89
CA LYS A 825 30.88 -13.02 -2.21
C LYS A 825 31.13 -11.87 -3.18
N GLY A 826 32.38 -11.47 -3.31
CA GLY A 826 32.78 -10.29 -4.09
C GLY A 826 32.11 -9.03 -3.53
N LYS A 827 31.36 -8.29 -4.38
CA LYS A 827 30.61 -7.09 -3.96
C LYS A 827 29.27 -7.40 -3.26
N ARG A 828 28.88 -8.68 -3.15
CA ARG A 828 27.62 -9.07 -2.51
C ARG A 828 27.87 -9.32 -1.03
N LEU A 829 27.16 -8.57 -0.19
CA LEU A 829 27.27 -8.68 1.25
C LEU A 829 26.63 -10.00 1.75
N GLY A 830 27.37 -10.69 2.61
CA GLY A 830 26.89 -11.85 3.36
C GLY A 830 26.13 -11.44 4.63
N ALA A 831 25.60 -12.44 5.33
CA ALA A 831 24.82 -12.23 6.54
C ALA A 831 25.66 -11.54 7.64
N GLN A 832 26.93 -11.92 7.78
CA GLN A 832 27.85 -11.34 8.76
C GLN A 832 27.97 -9.82 8.58
N ALA A 833 28.22 -9.37 7.35
CA ALA A 833 28.42 -7.95 7.05
C ALA A 833 27.13 -7.14 7.27
N LEU A 834 25.97 -7.71 6.95
CA LEU A 834 24.68 -7.03 7.15
C LEU A 834 24.26 -6.99 8.62
N ILE A 835 24.52 -8.03 9.41
CA ILE A 835 24.27 -8.06 10.86
C ILE A 835 25.18 -7.07 11.59
N ALA A 836 26.43 -6.92 11.13
CA ALA A 836 27.39 -5.97 11.68
C ALA A 836 27.01 -4.50 11.41
N ARG A 837 26.12 -4.24 10.45
CA ARG A 837 25.73 -2.87 10.11
C ARG A 837 24.91 -2.21 11.24
N PRO A 838 25.09 -0.91 11.47
CA PRO A 838 24.40 -0.15 12.52
C PRO A 838 22.88 -0.21 12.46
N ASN A 839 22.35 -0.21 11.23
CA ASN A 839 20.92 -0.22 10.97
C ASN A 839 20.33 -1.64 10.97
N PHE A 840 21.04 -2.68 11.39
CA PHE A 840 20.45 -4.00 11.57
C PHE A 840 19.38 -3.99 12.67
N LYS A 841 18.17 -4.50 12.38
CA LYS A 841 17.09 -4.62 13.36
C LYS A 841 16.96 -6.04 13.91
N THR A 842 16.83 -7.01 13.02
CA THR A 842 16.55 -8.42 13.39
C THR A 842 16.78 -9.32 12.18
N SER A 843 17.08 -10.59 12.43
CA SER A 843 17.19 -11.65 11.43
C SER A 843 16.09 -12.70 11.65
N SER A 844 15.78 -13.51 10.64
CA SER A 844 15.06 -14.77 10.79
C SER A 844 15.70 -15.81 9.90
N ILE A 845 16.12 -16.92 10.49
CA ILE A 845 16.79 -18.02 9.79
C ILE A 845 15.69 -18.96 9.28
N PHE A 846 15.66 -19.18 7.96
CA PHE A 846 14.68 -20.06 7.32
C PHE A 846 15.25 -21.45 7.04
N THR A 847 16.54 -21.52 6.69
CA THR A 847 17.33 -22.74 6.54
C THR A 847 18.80 -22.41 6.89
N GLU A 848 19.67 -23.42 6.92
CA GLU A 848 21.13 -23.23 7.09
C GLU A 848 21.71 -22.25 6.05
N ASP A 849 21.17 -22.28 4.83
CA ASP A 849 21.62 -21.47 3.70
C ASP A 849 20.72 -20.26 3.40
N LEU A 850 19.75 -19.92 4.24
CA LEU A 850 18.82 -18.81 3.95
C LEU A 850 18.42 -18.05 5.21
N VAL A 851 18.76 -16.75 5.24
CA VAL A 851 18.37 -15.82 6.30
C VAL A 851 17.70 -14.57 5.71
N ALA A 852 16.61 -14.13 6.33
CA ALA A 852 16.04 -12.80 6.10
C ALA A 852 16.63 -11.81 7.10
N ILE A 853 17.23 -10.74 6.60
CA ILE A 853 17.83 -9.67 7.40
C ILE A 853 16.98 -8.42 7.25
N HIS A 854 16.39 -7.94 8.35
CA HIS A 854 15.62 -6.72 8.40
C HIS A 854 16.52 -5.55 8.82
N MET A 855 16.64 -4.59 7.91
CA MET A 855 17.39 -3.36 8.10
C MET A 855 16.45 -2.19 8.43
N GLY A 856 16.91 -1.26 9.25
CA GLY A 856 16.39 0.09 9.36
C GLY A 856 16.69 0.86 8.09
N ARG A 857 15.71 1.62 7.61
CA ARG A 857 15.91 2.45 6.42
C ARG A 857 16.85 3.58 6.75
N LEU A 858 17.85 3.78 5.89
CA LEU A 858 18.77 4.92 5.98
C LEU A 858 18.35 6.08 5.08
N LYS A 859 17.50 5.85 4.07
CA LYS A 859 17.05 6.88 3.13
C LYS A 859 15.56 6.78 2.83
N ILE A 860 14.89 7.93 2.78
CA ILE A 860 13.51 8.10 2.33
C ILE A 860 13.48 9.06 1.14
N LEU A 861 12.71 8.73 0.11
CA LEU A 861 12.48 9.62 -1.04
C LEU A 861 10.98 9.94 -1.11
N TYR A 862 10.64 11.22 -1.05
CA TYR A 862 9.26 11.72 -1.20
C TYR A 862 8.95 12.08 -2.66
N ASP A 863 8.65 11.07 -3.48
CA ASP A 863 8.40 11.19 -4.93
C ASP A 863 6.92 10.93 -5.29
N LYS A 864 5.99 11.37 -4.44
CA LYS A 864 4.55 11.11 -4.60
C LYS A 864 3.76 12.42 -4.55
N PRO A 865 2.77 12.65 -5.43
CA PRO A 865 1.93 13.85 -5.42
C PRO A 865 0.86 13.74 -4.32
N ILE A 866 1.28 13.79 -3.06
CA ILE A 866 0.42 13.56 -1.89
C ILE A 866 -0.70 14.60 -1.76
N TYR A 867 -0.48 15.82 -2.28
CA TYR A 867 -1.47 16.89 -2.34
C TYR A 867 -2.73 16.47 -3.09
N THR A 868 -2.60 15.63 -4.13
CA THR A 868 -3.74 15.14 -4.92
C THR A 868 -4.63 14.26 -4.06
N GLY A 869 -4.02 13.35 -3.30
CA GLY A 869 -4.77 12.44 -2.43
C GLY A 869 -5.44 13.17 -1.26
N PHE A 870 -4.76 14.16 -0.68
CA PHE A 870 -5.34 15.07 0.29
C PHE A 870 -6.60 15.77 -0.26
N SER A 871 -6.49 16.44 -1.42
CA SER A 871 -7.63 17.15 -2.02
C SER A 871 -8.80 16.22 -2.33
N ILE A 872 -8.54 15.03 -2.90
CA ILE A 872 -9.59 14.03 -3.17
C ILE A 872 -10.32 13.64 -1.89
N LEU A 873 -9.58 13.37 -0.80
CA LEU A 873 -10.18 12.99 0.48
C LEU A 873 -11.06 14.08 1.08
N ASP A 874 -10.65 15.35 1.00
CA ASP A 874 -11.42 16.46 1.56
C ASP A 874 -12.64 16.81 0.71
N MET A 875 -12.47 16.89 -0.62
CA MET A 875 -13.57 17.12 -1.55
C MET A 875 -14.59 15.98 -1.53
N SER A 876 -14.17 14.74 -1.26
CA SER A 876 -15.11 13.61 -1.11
C SER A 876 -16.06 13.79 0.07
N LYS A 877 -15.59 14.39 1.17
CA LYS A 877 -16.45 14.68 2.33
C LYS A 877 -17.49 15.73 1.93
N VAL A 878 -17.10 16.74 1.15
CA VAL A 878 -18.03 17.81 0.72
C VAL A 878 -19.32 17.24 0.11
N VAL A 879 -19.23 16.20 -0.71
CA VAL A 879 -20.39 15.53 -1.32
C VAL A 879 -21.32 14.91 -0.26
N ILE A 880 -20.76 14.19 0.71
CA ILE A 880 -21.53 13.50 1.76
C ILE A 880 -22.20 14.51 2.70
N TYR A 881 -21.46 15.54 3.12
CA TYR A 881 -21.99 16.59 3.98
C TYR A 881 -23.01 17.47 3.24
N ASP A 882 -22.84 17.73 1.94
CA ASP A 882 -23.83 18.47 1.14
C ASP A 882 -25.14 17.70 1.05
N PHE A 883 -25.07 16.40 0.74
CA PHE A 883 -26.27 15.58 0.68
C PHE A 883 -26.97 15.49 2.04
N PHE A 884 -26.22 15.29 3.12
CA PHE A 884 -26.82 15.13 4.44
C PHE A 884 -27.34 16.45 5.04
N TYR A 885 -26.52 17.50 5.11
CA TYR A 885 -26.91 18.75 5.76
C TYR A 885 -27.72 19.68 4.85
N ASN A 886 -27.26 19.90 3.61
CA ASN A 886 -27.88 20.88 2.72
C ASN A 886 -29.12 20.36 1.98
N PHE A 887 -29.31 19.03 1.92
CA PHE A 887 -30.49 18.41 1.31
C PHE A 887 -31.38 17.68 2.33
N ILE A 888 -30.90 16.62 2.98
CA ILE A 888 -31.73 15.81 3.90
C ILE A 888 -32.16 16.62 5.12
N LYS A 889 -31.22 17.16 5.91
CA LYS A 889 -31.54 17.95 7.11
C LYS A 889 -32.30 19.23 6.78
N LYS A 890 -32.03 19.86 5.63
CA LYS A 890 -32.82 21.02 5.17
C LYS A 890 -34.28 20.67 4.88
N LYS A 891 -34.55 19.46 4.38
CA LYS A 891 -35.92 19.02 4.03
C LYS A 891 -36.70 18.45 5.22
N PHE A 892 -36.02 17.77 6.14
CA PHE A 892 -36.68 17.02 7.24
C PHE A 892 -36.31 17.52 8.65
N GLY A 893 -35.31 18.38 8.82
CA GLY A 893 -34.92 18.90 10.13
C GLY A 893 -34.60 17.78 11.15
N ALA A 894 -35.31 17.80 12.28
CA ALA A 894 -35.19 16.82 13.35
C ALA A 894 -35.77 15.43 12.98
N ASP A 895 -36.65 15.36 11.97
CA ASP A 895 -37.28 14.12 11.51
C ASP A 895 -36.33 13.21 10.72
N ALA A 896 -35.13 13.70 10.37
CA ALA A 896 -34.08 12.88 9.79
C ALA A 896 -32.87 12.79 10.73
N SER A 897 -32.31 11.60 10.86
CA SER A 897 -31.09 11.35 11.65
C SER A 897 -30.20 10.32 10.99
N LEU A 898 -28.90 10.39 11.30
CA LEU A 898 -27.93 9.41 10.83
C LEU A 898 -27.89 8.23 11.80
N LEU A 899 -28.11 7.02 11.31
CA LEU A 899 -27.87 5.80 12.09
C LEU A 899 -26.39 5.40 12.00
N TYR A 900 -25.85 5.38 10.78
CA TYR A 900 -24.51 4.86 10.52
C TYR A 900 -23.91 5.43 9.23
N THR A 901 -22.57 5.54 9.18
CA THR A 901 -21.83 5.86 7.95
C THR A 901 -20.53 5.05 7.84
N ASP A 902 -20.14 4.65 6.62
CA ASP A 902 -18.78 4.21 6.28
C ASP A 902 -18.39 4.77 4.91
N THR A 903 -17.56 5.81 4.94
CA THR A 903 -16.95 6.53 3.82
C THR A 903 -17.93 7.22 2.88
N ASP A 904 -18.60 6.45 2.04
CA ASP A 904 -19.49 6.86 0.95
C ASP A 904 -20.96 6.51 1.21
N SER A 905 -21.24 5.80 2.30
CA SER A 905 -22.58 5.35 2.66
C SER A 905 -23.19 6.11 3.83
N LEU A 906 -24.51 6.31 3.78
CA LEU A 906 -25.36 6.84 4.84
C LEU A 906 -26.53 5.86 5.07
N ILE A 907 -26.67 5.38 6.30
CA ILE A 907 -27.89 4.70 6.76
C ILE A 907 -28.68 5.71 7.58
N LEU A 908 -29.82 6.13 7.06
CA LEU A 908 -30.63 7.21 7.59
C LEU A 908 -31.92 6.67 8.22
N LYS A 909 -32.36 7.27 9.33
CA LYS A 909 -33.72 7.19 9.85
C LYS A 909 -34.45 8.46 9.46
N ILE A 910 -35.62 8.34 8.82
CA ILE A 910 -36.39 9.49 8.32
C ILE A 910 -37.88 9.28 8.62
N TYR A 911 -38.49 10.20 9.35
CA TYR A 911 -39.95 10.24 9.52
C TYR A 911 -40.59 10.94 8.32
N THR A 912 -41.43 10.22 7.58
CA THR A 912 -42.13 10.72 6.39
C THR A 912 -43.18 9.72 5.92
N GLU A 913 -44.21 10.19 5.22
CA GLU A 913 -45.24 9.35 4.60
C GLU A 913 -44.71 8.47 3.44
N ASN A 914 -43.76 8.99 2.66
CA ASN A 914 -43.23 8.28 1.49
C ASN A 914 -41.87 8.81 1.01
N PHE A 915 -40.77 8.18 1.44
CA PHE A 915 -39.44 8.59 0.99
C PHE A 915 -39.21 8.37 -0.52
N TYR A 916 -39.81 7.35 -1.13
CA TYR A 916 -39.62 7.07 -2.55
C TYR A 916 -40.16 8.17 -3.45
N GLN A 917 -41.26 8.84 -3.05
CA GLN A 917 -41.77 10.01 -3.76
C GLN A 917 -40.76 11.15 -3.78
N ILE A 918 -40.02 11.35 -2.67
CA ILE A 918 -38.96 12.36 -2.60
C ILE A 918 -37.83 12.05 -3.59
N MET A 919 -37.51 10.77 -3.81
CA MET A 919 -36.54 10.36 -4.82
C MET A 919 -37.04 10.68 -6.24
N VAL A 920 -38.32 10.45 -6.52
CA VAL A 920 -38.95 10.79 -7.82
C VAL A 920 -38.91 12.30 -8.09
N GLU A 921 -39.21 13.11 -7.08
CA GLU A 921 -39.21 14.58 -7.17
C GLU A 921 -37.80 15.17 -7.32
N ASN A 922 -36.76 14.44 -6.90
CA ASN A 922 -35.38 14.94 -6.85
C ASN A 922 -34.39 14.07 -7.64
N PRO A 923 -34.62 13.84 -8.95
CA PRO A 923 -33.84 12.89 -9.75
C PRO A 923 -32.37 13.29 -9.93
N THR A 924 -32.02 14.55 -9.66
CA THR A 924 -30.63 15.04 -9.72
C THR A 924 -29.79 14.65 -8.50
N LYS A 925 -30.43 14.30 -7.37
CA LYS A 925 -29.76 13.92 -6.12
C LYS A 925 -29.52 12.41 -6.01
N PHE A 926 -30.33 11.60 -6.70
CA PHE A 926 -30.28 10.14 -6.62
C PHE A 926 -29.76 9.46 -7.90
N ASP A 927 -29.05 8.35 -7.74
CA ASP A 927 -28.73 7.38 -8.80
C ASP A 927 -29.76 6.25 -8.71
N THR A 928 -30.60 6.11 -9.73
CA THR A 928 -31.67 5.10 -9.76
C THR A 928 -31.36 4.00 -10.78
N SER A 929 -30.10 3.87 -11.18
CA SER A 929 -29.64 2.94 -12.23
C SER A 929 -29.82 1.46 -11.88
N ASN A 930 -29.97 1.15 -10.59
CA ASN A 930 -30.23 -0.18 -10.08
C ASN A 930 -31.71 -0.50 -9.85
N TYR A 931 -32.62 0.46 -10.10
CA TYR A 931 -34.06 0.19 -10.08
C TYR A 931 -34.51 -0.57 -11.35
N ALA A 932 -35.56 -1.38 -11.20
CA ALA A 932 -36.25 -2.01 -12.31
C ALA A 932 -37.13 -0.99 -13.06
N PHE A 933 -37.37 -1.21 -14.35
CA PHE A 933 -38.19 -0.30 -15.18
C PHE A 933 -39.63 -0.15 -14.66
N ASN A 934 -40.22 -1.22 -14.13
CA ASN A 934 -41.59 -1.27 -13.62
C ASN A 934 -41.60 -1.53 -12.11
N ASN A 935 -40.90 -0.70 -11.32
CA ASN A 935 -40.92 -0.83 -9.87
C ASN A 935 -42.21 -0.24 -9.26
N ASN A 936 -42.59 -0.74 -8.08
CA ASN A 936 -43.82 -0.37 -7.39
C ASN A 936 -43.84 1.06 -6.81
N TYR A 937 -42.79 1.85 -7.06
CA TYR A 937 -42.60 3.19 -6.50
C TYR A 937 -42.56 4.29 -7.57
N ASN A 938 -42.82 3.95 -8.84
CA ASN A 938 -42.77 4.87 -9.99
C ASN A 938 -41.41 5.57 -10.18
N ILE A 939 -40.31 4.97 -9.70
CA ILE A 939 -38.96 5.52 -9.86
C ILE A 939 -38.45 5.23 -11.29
N LYS A 940 -38.18 6.28 -12.06
CA LYS A 940 -37.57 6.12 -13.40
C LYS A 940 -36.12 5.66 -13.27
N LYS A 941 -35.75 4.62 -14.02
CA LYS A 941 -34.38 4.11 -14.07
C LYS A 941 -33.46 5.10 -14.80
N SER A 942 -32.36 5.50 -14.17
CA SER A 942 -31.32 6.37 -14.75
C SER A 942 -30.11 5.59 -15.28
N GLU A 943 -29.17 6.29 -15.92
CA GLU A 943 -27.78 5.81 -16.01
C GLU A 943 -27.05 6.04 -14.68
N SER A 944 -25.94 5.32 -14.46
CA SER A 944 -25.14 5.49 -13.25
C SER A 944 -24.29 6.75 -13.34
N ILE A 945 -24.45 7.66 -12.37
CA ILE A 945 -23.87 9.02 -12.40
C ILE A 945 -23.00 9.24 -11.16
N LEU A 946 -21.78 9.73 -11.37
CA LEU A 946 -20.80 9.95 -10.30
C LEU A 946 -21.33 10.92 -9.24
N GLY A 947 -21.13 10.57 -7.96
CA GLY A 947 -21.42 11.43 -6.81
C GLY A 947 -22.89 11.51 -6.38
N ARG A 948 -23.83 10.89 -7.12
CA ARG A 948 -25.23 10.80 -6.69
C ARG A 948 -25.45 9.66 -5.70
N MET A 949 -26.44 9.83 -4.83
CA MET A 949 -26.76 8.82 -3.81
C MET A 949 -27.62 7.72 -4.40
N LYS A 950 -27.11 6.50 -4.34
CA LYS A 950 -27.74 5.28 -4.84
C LYS A 950 -28.38 4.53 -3.68
N ASP A 951 -29.61 4.08 -3.85
CA ASP A 951 -30.27 3.21 -2.87
C ASP A 951 -29.72 1.78 -2.97
N GLU A 952 -29.16 1.24 -1.90
CA GLU A 952 -28.62 -0.12 -1.88
C GLU A 952 -29.69 -1.22 -1.76
N PHE A 953 -30.93 -0.86 -1.42
CA PHE A 953 -32.08 -1.76 -1.34
C PHE A 953 -33.21 -1.33 -2.29
N PRO A 954 -32.93 -1.27 -3.61
CA PRO A 954 -33.91 -0.79 -4.57
C PRO A 954 -35.14 -1.69 -4.53
N SER A 955 -36.28 -1.10 -4.18
CA SER A 955 -37.56 -1.81 -4.09
C SER A 955 -37.68 -2.90 -2.99
N ASP A 956 -36.83 -2.87 -1.97
CA ASP A 956 -36.87 -3.81 -0.84
C ASP A 956 -36.81 -3.05 0.50
N PRO A 957 -37.96 -2.59 1.05
CA PRO A 957 -38.00 -1.71 2.21
C PRO A 957 -37.26 -2.28 3.42
N ILE A 958 -36.43 -1.45 4.07
CA ILE A 958 -35.64 -1.85 5.23
C ILE A 958 -36.53 -1.85 6.48
N LYS A 959 -36.56 -2.96 7.22
CA LYS A 959 -37.34 -3.14 8.45
C LYS A 959 -36.57 -2.76 9.72
N CYS A 960 -35.28 -3.05 9.79
CA CYS A 960 -34.51 -2.78 11.00
C CYS A 960 -33.00 -2.61 10.78
N PHE A 961 -32.39 -1.93 11.74
CA PHE A 961 -30.96 -1.70 11.84
C PHE A 961 -30.46 -1.96 13.26
N TYR A 962 -29.31 -2.63 13.40
CA TYR A 962 -28.56 -2.78 14.64
C TYR A 962 -27.06 -2.53 14.41
N GLY A 963 -26.53 -1.46 15.00
CA GLY A 963 -25.13 -1.06 14.90
C GLY A 963 -24.36 -1.30 16.20
N THR A 964 -23.35 -2.16 16.14
CA THR A 964 -22.49 -2.43 17.32
C THR A 964 -21.32 -1.44 17.43
N GLY A 965 -20.97 -0.80 16.32
CA GLY A 965 -19.92 0.21 16.23
C GLY A 965 -19.39 0.32 14.79
N ALA A 966 -18.32 1.08 14.60
CA ALA A 966 -17.72 1.26 13.27
C ALA A 966 -17.34 -0.08 12.61
N LYS A 967 -17.88 -0.30 11.40
CA LYS A 967 -17.70 -1.48 10.53
C LYS A 967 -18.27 -2.79 11.09
N ALA A 968 -19.26 -2.70 11.99
CA ALA A 968 -19.96 -3.86 12.54
C ALA A 968 -21.46 -3.56 12.78
N TYR A 969 -22.31 -4.02 11.87
CA TYR A 969 -23.75 -3.74 11.87
C TYR A 969 -24.58 -4.83 11.18
N TYR A 970 -25.87 -4.81 11.45
CA TYR A 970 -26.92 -5.61 10.83
C TYR A 970 -27.98 -4.69 10.23
N VAL A 971 -28.35 -4.95 8.98
CA VAL A 971 -29.50 -4.33 8.29
C VAL A 971 -30.37 -5.47 7.79
N ALA A 972 -31.68 -5.38 7.99
CA ALA A 972 -32.60 -6.30 7.34
C ALA A 972 -33.75 -5.55 6.67
N SER A 973 -34.13 -6.04 5.51
CA SER A 973 -35.30 -5.63 4.74
C SER A 973 -36.37 -6.71 4.77
N VAL A 974 -37.40 -6.56 3.94
CA VAL A 974 -38.46 -7.55 3.76
C VAL A 974 -37.86 -8.85 3.21
N ASN A 975 -37.01 -8.78 2.19
CA ASN A 975 -36.53 -9.97 1.48
C ASN A 975 -35.07 -10.34 1.77
N THR A 976 -34.26 -9.43 2.31
CA THR A 976 -32.82 -9.63 2.43
C THR A 976 -32.26 -9.17 3.77
N GLU A 977 -31.06 -9.66 4.11
CA GLU A 977 -30.30 -9.18 5.26
C GLU A 977 -28.82 -8.94 4.91
N ILE A 978 -28.22 -7.95 5.56
CA ILE A 978 -26.81 -7.62 5.47
C ILE A 978 -26.20 -7.69 6.88
N LYS A 979 -25.23 -8.59 7.03
CA LYS A 979 -24.40 -8.73 8.23
C LYS A 979 -22.98 -8.21 7.95
N LYS A 980 -22.45 -7.35 8.82
CA LYS A 980 -21.07 -6.86 8.78
C LYS A 980 -20.42 -7.04 10.14
N ALA A 981 -19.21 -7.61 10.15
CA ALA A 981 -18.36 -7.70 11.33
C ALA A 981 -16.88 -7.56 10.95
N LYS A 982 -16.22 -6.49 11.42
CA LYS A 982 -14.84 -6.17 11.05
C LYS A 982 -13.87 -7.28 11.45
N GLY A 983 -13.18 -7.84 10.46
CA GLY A 983 -12.13 -8.85 10.67
C GLY A 983 -12.67 -10.28 10.85
N VAL A 984 -13.97 -10.50 10.68
CA VAL A 984 -14.57 -11.83 10.64
C VAL A 984 -14.68 -12.28 9.17
N LYS A 985 -14.43 -13.57 8.90
CA LYS A 985 -14.53 -14.12 7.53
C LYS A 985 -15.98 -14.17 7.05
N LYS A 986 -16.20 -13.97 5.73
CA LYS A 986 -17.54 -13.97 5.12
C LYS A 986 -18.38 -15.22 5.42
N PRO A 987 -17.86 -16.47 5.33
CA PRO A 987 -18.67 -17.66 5.65
C PRO A 987 -19.17 -17.66 7.09
N ILE A 988 -18.32 -17.25 8.04
CA ILE A 988 -18.67 -17.15 9.46
C ILE A 988 -19.73 -16.06 9.69
N ILE A 989 -19.62 -14.91 9.00
CA ILE A 989 -20.64 -13.86 9.05
C ILE A 989 -21.98 -14.38 8.50
N ALA A 990 -21.96 -15.16 7.41
CA ALA A 990 -23.16 -15.66 6.78
C ALA A 990 -23.87 -16.74 7.61
N LYS A 991 -23.11 -17.71 8.15
CA LYS A 991 -23.63 -18.93 8.77
C LYS A 991 -23.69 -18.87 10.31
N ASP A 992 -22.71 -18.25 10.97
CA ASP A 992 -22.55 -18.35 12.43
C ASP A 992 -22.98 -17.09 13.20
N LEU A 993 -23.11 -15.94 12.54
CA LEU A 993 -23.64 -14.72 13.16
C LEU A 993 -25.13 -14.58 12.85
N THR A 994 -25.92 -14.43 13.91
CA THR A 994 -27.38 -14.27 13.84
C THR A 994 -27.78 -12.85 14.22
N VAL A 995 -29.01 -12.45 13.91
CA VAL A 995 -29.58 -11.17 14.36
C VAL A 995 -29.55 -11.02 15.88
N ASP A 996 -29.75 -12.12 16.62
CA ASP A 996 -29.73 -12.13 18.09
C ASP A 996 -28.35 -11.78 18.65
N ASP A 997 -27.26 -12.16 17.97
CA ASP A 997 -25.92 -11.74 18.36
C ASP A 997 -25.78 -10.21 18.33
N TYR A 998 -26.25 -9.55 17.26
CA TYR A 998 -26.21 -8.09 17.13
C TYR A 998 -27.14 -7.42 18.14
N LYS A 999 -28.38 -7.92 18.25
CA LYS A 999 -29.39 -7.41 19.18
C LYS A 999 -28.89 -7.50 20.62
N LYS A 1000 -28.32 -8.64 21.02
CA LYS A 1000 -27.71 -8.82 22.35
C LYS A 1000 -26.63 -7.79 22.62
N VAL A 1001 -25.70 -7.59 21.69
CA VAL A 1001 -24.58 -6.64 21.87
C VAL A 1001 -25.05 -5.18 21.91
N VAL A 1002 -26.12 -4.84 21.18
CA VAL A 1002 -26.69 -3.48 21.16
C VAL A 1002 -27.52 -3.20 22.39
N GLU A 1003 -28.39 -4.13 22.81
CA GLU A 1003 -29.38 -3.90 23.87
C GLU A 1003 -28.89 -4.32 25.26
N ARG A 1004 -28.04 -5.36 25.34
CA ARG A 1004 -27.59 -5.95 26.61
C ARG A 1004 -26.08 -5.82 26.84
N GLY A 1005 -25.35 -5.35 25.83
CA GLY A 1005 -23.89 -5.24 25.88
C GLY A 1005 -23.15 -6.57 25.73
N GLY A 1006 -21.83 -6.53 25.94
CA GLY A 1006 -20.95 -7.71 25.96
C GLY A 1006 -20.16 -7.96 24.67
N LEU A 1007 -19.57 -9.15 24.58
CA LEU A 1007 -18.69 -9.59 23.48
C LEU A 1007 -19.21 -10.88 22.86
N ILE A 1008 -19.11 -11.00 21.53
CA ILE A 1008 -19.38 -12.24 20.80
C ILE A 1008 -18.08 -12.74 20.19
N PHE A 1009 -17.74 -14.00 20.42
CA PHE A 1009 -16.56 -14.66 19.86
C PHE A 1009 -16.95 -15.63 18.74
N ARG A 1010 -16.13 -15.71 17.69
CA ARG A 1010 -16.25 -16.72 16.64
C ARG A 1010 -14.89 -17.29 16.26
N LYS A 1011 -14.88 -18.59 15.98
CA LYS A 1011 -13.71 -19.31 15.45
C LYS A 1011 -13.66 -19.16 13.94
N MET A 1012 -12.46 -19.03 13.39
CA MET A 1012 -12.24 -19.02 11.95
C MET A 1012 -10.89 -19.66 11.62
N LYS A 1013 -10.83 -20.37 10.50
CA LYS A 1013 -9.59 -20.96 9.98
C LYS A 1013 -8.94 -20.02 8.97
N SER A 1014 -7.61 -19.92 8.90
CA SER A 1014 -6.90 -19.13 7.88
C SER A 1014 -5.49 -19.65 7.64
N PHE A 1015 -4.97 -19.50 6.44
CA PHE A 1015 -3.56 -19.83 6.16
C PHE A 1015 -2.63 -18.78 6.75
N LYS A 1016 -1.55 -19.25 7.39
CA LYS A 1016 -0.46 -18.43 7.88
C LYS A 1016 0.85 -19.18 7.69
N SER A 1017 1.87 -18.46 7.24
CA SER A 1017 3.24 -18.95 7.19
C SER A 1017 3.99 -18.66 8.47
N ASP A 1018 4.90 -19.57 8.81
CA ASP A 1018 5.87 -19.43 9.88
C ASP A 1018 7.18 -20.08 9.40
N LEU A 1019 8.24 -19.28 9.25
CA LEU A 1019 9.52 -19.67 8.63
C LEU A 1019 9.34 -20.28 7.24
N HIS A 1020 8.43 -19.73 6.44
CA HIS A 1020 8.03 -20.25 5.13
C HIS A 1020 7.43 -21.66 5.14
N ASP A 1021 7.08 -22.23 6.29
CA ASP A 1021 6.18 -23.39 6.36
C ASP A 1021 4.74 -22.88 6.47
N VAL A 1022 3.83 -23.43 5.66
CA VAL A 1022 2.43 -22.98 5.63
C VAL A 1022 1.57 -23.85 6.53
N TYR A 1023 0.75 -23.19 7.35
CA TYR A 1023 -0.18 -23.83 8.26
C TYR A 1023 -1.61 -23.31 8.08
N THR A 1024 -2.60 -24.18 8.25
CA THR A 1024 -3.94 -23.75 8.61
C THR A 1024 -3.97 -23.41 10.10
N MET A 1025 -4.38 -22.18 10.40
CA MET A 1025 -4.49 -21.65 11.76
C MET A 1025 -5.95 -21.51 12.17
N ILE A 1026 -6.32 -22.01 13.33
CA ILE A 1026 -7.63 -21.75 13.96
C ILE A 1026 -7.46 -20.54 14.88
N THR A 1027 -8.24 -19.49 14.65
CA THR A 1027 -8.26 -18.29 15.50
C THR A 1027 -9.65 -18.08 16.08
N ASN A 1028 -9.76 -17.95 17.40
CA ASN A 1028 -10.96 -17.44 18.06
C ASN A 1028 -10.78 -15.95 18.32
N ARG A 1029 -11.69 -15.10 17.84
CA ARG A 1029 -11.61 -13.64 18.01
C ARG A 1029 -12.96 -13.03 18.37
N VAL A 1030 -12.92 -11.83 18.94
CA VAL A 1030 -14.09 -10.96 19.07
C VAL A 1030 -14.63 -10.63 17.68
N ALA A 1031 -15.87 -11.05 17.44
CA ALA A 1031 -16.65 -10.79 16.24
C ALA A 1031 -17.50 -9.53 16.38
N LEU A 1032 -18.17 -9.35 17.52
CA LEU A 1032 -18.98 -8.17 17.85
C LEU A 1032 -18.62 -7.67 19.26
N ASN A 1033 -18.68 -6.36 19.44
CA ASN A 1033 -18.32 -5.66 20.68
C ASN A 1033 -19.32 -4.55 20.96
N SER A 1034 -19.75 -4.39 22.22
CA SER A 1034 -20.68 -3.33 22.61
C SER A 1034 -20.03 -1.97 22.84
N ARG A 1035 -18.69 -1.92 22.93
CA ARG A 1035 -17.93 -0.69 23.14
C ARG A 1035 -17.68 0.01 21.80
N ASP A 1036 -18.18 1.24 21.67
CA ASP A 1036 -17.77 2.18 20.63
C ASP A 1036 -16.86 3.23 21.27
N ASP A 1037 -15.67 3.42 20.73
CA ASP A 1037 -14.71 4.42 21.21
C ASP A 1037 -14.58 5.62 20.27
N LYS A 1038 -15.36 5.66 19.18
CA LYS A 1038 -15.43 6.83 18.32
C LYS A 1038 -16.48 7.83 18.77
N ARG A 1039 -17.45 7.41 19.58
CA ARG A 1039 -18.53 8.24 20.11
C ARG A 1039 -18.80 7.84 21.56
N TYR A 1040 -19.37 8.76 22.34
CA TYR A 1040 -19.80 8.49 23.70
C TYR A 1040 -21.14 7.73 23.66
N LEU A 1041 -21.17 6.50 24.19
CA LEU A 1041 -22.41 5.74 24.34
C LEU A 1041 -23.15 6.23 25.59
N ILE A 1042 -24.36 6.76 25.42
CA ILE A 1042 -25.17 7.17 26.56
C ILE A 1042 -25.56 5.92 27.36
N PRO A 1043 -25.23 5.84 28.67
CA PRO A 1043 -25.50 4.66 29.50
C PRO A 1043 -26.95 4.20 29.40
N THR A 1044 -27.19 2.89 29.37
CA THR A 1044 -28.52 2.25 29.29
C THR A 1044 -29.34 2.52 28.02
N THR A 1045 -28.81 3.27 27.04
CA THR A 1045 -29.53 3.56 25.79
C THR A 1045 -28.81 3.03 24.54
N THR A 1046 -29.48 3.13 23.38
CA THR A 1046 -28.88 2.87 22.07
C THR A 1046 -28.40 4.14 21.35
N LYS A 1047 -28.45 5.30 22.01
CA LYS A 1047 -28.04 6.59 21.46
C LYS A 1047 -26.58 6.89 21.77
N THR A 1048 -25.93 7.68 20.92
CA THR A 1048 -24.54 8.10 21.13
C THR A 1048 -24.36 9.59 20.86
N LEU A 1049 -23.46 10.23 21.60
CA LEU A 1049 -23.05 11.61 21.38
C LEU A 1049 -21.65 11.66 20.78
N PRO A 1050 -21.37 12.62 19.88
CA PRO A 1050 -20.01 12.86 19.44
C PRO A 1050 -19.20 13.44 20.60
N TRP A 1051 -17.91 13.12 20.67
CA TRP A 1051 -17.03 13.72 21.66
C TRP A 1051 -17.03 15.26 21.52
N GLY A 1052 -17.05 15.97 22.66
CA GLY A 1052 -17.19 17.43 22.71
C GLY A 1052 -18.61 17.95 22.88
N HIS A 1053 -19.64 17.09 22.80
CA HIS A 1053 -21.02 17.48 23.07
C HIS A 1053 -21.19 17.94 24.52
N THR A 1054 -22.00 18.99 24.74
CA THR A 1054 -22.24 19.61 26.05
C THR A 1054 -22.86 18.63 27.04
N ASP A 1055 -23.79 17.81 26.57
CA ASP A 1055 -24.54 16.86 27.39
C ASP A 1055 -23.71 15.68 27.89
N ILE A 1056 -22.50 15.47 27.38
CA ILE A 1056 -21.65 14.35 27.85
C ILE A 1056 -21.34 14.51 29.34
N GLU A 1057 -21.11 15.73 29.83
CA GLU A 1057 -20.81 15.95 31.25
C GLU A 1057 -22.03 15.62 32.13
N PHE A 1058 -23.25 15.91 31.66
CA PHE A 1058 -24.49 15.52 32.35
C PHE A 1058 -24.62 14.00 32.50
N TYR A 1059 -24.19 13.21 31.51
CA TYR A 1059 -24.23 11.75 31.57
C TYR A 1059 -23.03 11.11 32.30
N LYS A 1060 -21.99 11.89 32.62
CA LYS A 1060 -20.84 11.42 33.41
C LYS A 1060 -21.04 11.60 34.91
N THR A 1061 -21.87 12.54 35.34
CA THR A 1061 -22.20 12.76 36.76
C THR A 1061 -23.11 11.65 37.29
N ASP A 1062 -22.88 11.26 38.54
CA ASP A 1062 -23.57 10.13 39.20
C ASP A 1062 -25.10 10.33 39.17
N PRO A 1063 -25.91 9.33 38.77
CA PRO A 1063 -27.37 9.42 38.74
C PRO A 1063 -28.01 9.96 40.03
N ASP A 1064 -27.44 9.68 41.20
CA ASP A 1064 -27.94 10.19 42.50
C ASP A 1064 -27.75 11.70 42.67
N THR A 1065 -26.77 12.29 41.99
CA THR A 1065 -26.55 13.75 41.98
C THR A 1065 -27.51 14.44 41.00
N ASN A 1066 -27.79 13.79 39.86
CA ASN A 1066 -28.70 14.30 38.85
C ASN A 1066 -30.17 14.29 39.31
N LEU A 1067 -30.60 13.34 40.16
CA LEU A 1067 -31.95 13.35 40.74
C LEU A 1067 -32.19 14.58 41.63
N ASN A 1068 -31.18 14.97 42.42
CA ASN A 1068 -31.24 16.18 43.25
C ASN A 1068 -31.27 17.47 42.42
N ILE A 1069 -30.52 17.53 41.31
CA ILE A 1069 -30.56 18.65 40.37
C ILE A 1069 -31.92 18.71 39.65
N PHE A 1070 -32.48 17.57 39.25
CA PHE A 1070 -33.78 17.51 38.58
C PHE A 1070 -34.92 17.90 39.53
N LEU A 1071 -34.88 17.43 40.78
CA LEU A 1071 -35.81 17.87 41.84
C LEU A 1071 -35.67 19.36 42.12
N TYR A 1072 -34.45 19.88 42.16
CA TYR A 1072 -34.20 21.32 42.35
C TYR A 1072 -34.74 22.17 41.18
N ILE A 1073 -34.50 21.76 39.93
CA ILE A 1073 -35.02 22.47 38.74
C ILE A 1073 -36.55 22.37 38.67
N ALA A 1074 -37.12 21.20 38.94
CA ALA A 1074 -38.58 21.03 39.00
C ALA A 1074 -39.21 21.87 40.12
N GLU A 1075 -38.57 21.98 41.29
CA GLU A 1075 -39.01 22.87 42.37
C GLU A 1075 -38.90 24.36 42.00
N GLN A 1076 -37.90 24.77 41.21
CA GLN A 1076 -37.79 26.15 40.72
C GLN A 1076 -38.87 26.45 39.67
N MET A 1077 -39.11 25.54 38.73
CA MET A 1077 -40.18 25.71 37.73
C MET A 1077 -41.58 25.71 38.34
N LEU A 1078 -41.80 24.92 39.39
CA LEU A 1078 -43.05 24.95 40.17
C LEU A 1078 -43.19 26.22 41.02
N ARG A 1079 -42.09 26.86 41.45
CA ARG A 1079 -42.15 28.17 42.12
C ARG A 1079 -42.46 29.30 41.15
N ASP A 1080 -41.87 29.26 39.95
CA ASP A 1080 -42.13 30.26 38.91
C ASP A 1080 -43.58 30.18 38.37
N GLU A 1081 -44.22 29.01 38.33
CA GLU A 1081 -45.65 28.88 37.99
C GLU A 1081 -46.61 29.28 39.12
N ILE A 1082 -46.17 29.25 40.39
CA ILE A 1082 -46.97 29.68 41.54
C ILE A 1082 -46.91 31.21 41.73
N ASP A 1083 -45.82 31.86 41.35
CA ASP A 1083 -45.70 33.34 41.40
C ASP A 1083 -46.45 34.08 40.26
N GLU A 1084 -46.86 33.39 39.19
CA GLU A 1084 -47.74 33.96 38.14
C GLU A 1084 -49.24 33.78 38.43
N SER A 1085 -49.62 33.10 39.52
CA SER A 1085 -51.03 32.79 39.86
C SER A 1085 -51.53 33.32 41.21
N VAL A 1086 -50.80 34.26 41.86
CA VAL A 1086 -51.22 34.97 43.08
C VAL A 1086 -51.44 36.46 42.86
#